data_AF-E4N108-F1
#
_entry.id   AF-E4N108-F1
#
_cell.length_a   1.000
_cell.length_b   1.000
_cell.length_c   1.000
_cell.angle_alpha   90.00
_cell.angle_beta   90.00
_cell.angle_gamma   90.00
#
_symmetry.space_group_name_H-M   'P 1'
#
loop_
_entity.id
_entity.type
_entity.pdbx_description
1 polymer ?
#
loop_
_entity_poly.entity_id
_entity_poly.type
_entity_poly.pdbx_seq_one_letter_code
_entity_poly.pdbx_strand_id
1 'polypeptide(L)'
;MKYSNVRLAAYQPHPGAAWNAEYHTLVLPRHYREALLALYRRGLKRDPEQCRSLPVGRFNSLLQSLLPGIVSVAKWVDVEDEAPWLYAHGPVPPEVFAAVFTAWVWDLRPDSVPRREVRQLIAGLAPATLRWERGKIPLLAGGANTVGTAQPDPRLYQLLPDAIAQQALQLSPFKHEKGSLSLSFRTVARRSFERGAELVSWPPDLHVDKRGEWFFSAVIGVTLQTVPFHPLPRIHVRTGVRRWATGTGRNGLFLPARRATSVFLKPSAPWLKGTSPQLAGSFSVARMRYDRQAKAVAWEHGGPTGMLSRLTLEGDFPEPADLLSDPARWLRGVSGLEAAVVHSTAMGSHGVMPGLMPRDRVPLTEWFESAFPDAIGRLPDLERVTKHRPAPVNRARSLPADEVGRSEEKARRARQRREGLARLNGGRTIDLDFLWNTSEIRIAMVKGLEELLGLSGPEPEGSDDRLAWHTPELDVRLRLQRISALGGGLPLDKADRRRTVAIRAAIQSRRTETAARLARNASRERPALAVLEILERGSYEISEADPKFALRLGCGDARTLSQFVLPQPPDKNTKRRATALEAKAVETWTDGFRQLGLRAVPEHGFEGDTPEDLQYAAFWLVRRLASGPTREAALVPIAIRIRPQEGYGAPEAITGWDARTGEWVPYAELHLRLAAQAVLPVGEDGEDLPDDDPVEEAGRGEGGSVRDAQREAVSRAVQEMLFSLRDRPTLLLAHAQNSRQLWTWLQNAEIEPDRIGLYGREPQPLGTQGSGLRLVRLRSQTGFETPQWWGHGGDASPKGPEAGEEAPEPANRAGIAEGLWRHPSAGPDDRLFVSAAERGWAGQGAIVNASRWVTREIGKSGVSKVETGRIAWNPGLLELAVVGCQPGDDPELWAALTHQLRRTPDYRSYLALPLPLHLAKLAGEYVLPATAEPEEADDAAPAADGGSEAVQLAFDL
;
A
#
# COMPACT_ATOMS: atom_id res chain seq x y z
N MET A 1 -13.72 27.74 4.36
CA MET A 1 -13.61 26.27 4.17
C MET A 1 -14.98 25.76 3.76
N LYS A 2 -15.09 24.80 2.82
CA LYS A 2 -16.37 24.48 2.14
C LYS A 2 -17.26 23.44 2.85
N TYR A 3 -16.72 22.57 3.71
CA TYR A 3 -17.48 21.45 4.31
C TYR A 3 -17.29 21.34 5.83
N SER A 4 -18.40 21.25 6.57
CA SER A 4 -18.46 21.01 8.02
C SER A 4 -18.58 19.54 8.40
N ASN A 5 -18.95 18.68 7.45
CA ASN A 5 -19.13 17.24 7.63
C ASN A 5 -18.42 16.43 6.54
N VAL A 6 -18.05 15.19 6.86
CA VAL A 6 -17.64 14.18 5.87
C VAL A 6 -18.50 12.93 5.99
N ARG A 7 -18.89 12.40 4.83
CA ARG A 7 -19.61 11.14 4.73
C ARG A 7 -18.64 10.01 4.42
N LEU A 8 -18.84 8.87 5.09
CA LEU A 8 -18.08 7.65 4.84
C LEU A 8 -18.92 6.67 4.02
N ALA A 9 -18.28 5.94 3.11
CA ALA A 9 -18.84 4.73 2.50
C ALA A 9 -18.73 3.54 3.47
N ALA A 10 -19.31 3.70 4.65
CA ALA A 10 -19.24 2.74 5.74
C ALA A 10 -20.60 2.57 6.42
N TYR A 11 -20.90 1.34 6.79
CA TYR A 11 -22.18 0.90 7.29
C TYR A 11 -21.97 0.05 8.55
N GLN A 12 -23.00 -0.06 9.39
CA GLN A 12 -22.97 -0.92 10.56
C GLN A 12 -24.33 -1.56 10.81
N PRO A 13 -24.38 -2.74 11.45
CA PRO A 13 -25.63 -3.31 11.91
C PRO A 13 -26.33 -2.39 12.91
N HIS A 14 -27.66 -2.34 12.88
CA HIS A 14 -28.41 -1.73 13.97
C HIS A 14 -28.24 -2.56 15.26
N PRO A 15 -28.16 -1.93 16.45
CA PRO A 15 -28.03 -2.67 17.70
C PRO A 15 -29.14 -3.71 17.87
N GLY A 16 -28.76 -4.96 18.13
CA GLY A 16 -29.69 -6.08 18.31
C GLY A 16 -30.37 -6.60 17.05
N ALA A 17 -30.05 -6.06 15.87
CA ALA A 17 -30.62 -6.53 14.62
C ALA A 17 -30.11 -7.93 14.25
N ALA A 18 -30.96 -8.71 13.58
CA ALA A 18 -30.63 -10.01 13.06
C ALA A 18 -30.86 -10.05 11.54
N TRP A 19 -29.95 -10.71 10.84
CA TRP A 19 -30.09 -11.00 9.41
C TRP A 19 -29.58 -12.41 9.14
N ASN A 20 -30.39 -13.20 8.44
CA ASN A 20 -30.03 -14.55 8.03
C ASN A 20 -30.02 -14.62 6.50
N ALA A 21 -29.02 -15.29 5.95
CA ALA A 21 -29.00 -15.66 4.53
C ALA A 21 -28.99 -17.18 4.37
N GLU A 22 -29.56 -17.64 3.27
CA GLU A 22 -29.60 -19.06 2.96
C GLU A 22 -28.37 -19.47 2.16
N TYR A 23 -27.71 -20.52 2.62
CA TYR A 23 -26.58 -21.14 1.93
C TYR A 23 -26.74 -22.65 1.93
N HIS A 24 -26.16 -23.30 0.93
CA HIS A 24 -25.84 -24.71 0.99
C HIS A 24 -24.45 -24.87 1.62
N THR A 25 -24.33 -25.60 2.72
CA THR A 25 -23.07 -25.80 3.43
C THR A 25 -22.59 -27.23 3.31
N LEU A 26 -21.26 -27.41 3.27
CA LEU A 26 -20.64 -28.73 3.32
C LEU A 26 -19.70 -28.83 4.52
N VAL A 27 -20.04 -29.71 5.46
CA VAL A 27 -19.12 -30.15 6.52
C VAL A 27 -18.36 -31.37 6.00
N LEU A 28 -17.03 -31.30 6.04
CA LEU A 28 -16.19 -32.43 5.68
C LEU A 28 -16.08 -33.35 6.90
N PRO A 29 -16.56 -34.61 6.90
CA PRO A 29 -16.57 -35.43 8.11
C PRO A 29 -15.16 -35.67 8.68
N ARG A 30 -15.06 -35.81 10.01
CA ARG A 30 -13.76 -35.96 10.73
C ARG A 30 -12.84 -37.02 10.12
N HIS A 31 -13.37 -38.20 9.79
CA HIS A 31 -12.59 -39.28 9.20
C HIS A 31 -12.01 -38.94 7.81
N TYR A 32 -12.66 -38.06 7.03
CA TYR A 32 -12.08 -37.53 5.79
C TYR A 32 -10.91 -36.61 6.11
N ARG A 33 -11.09 -35.68 7.06
CA ARG A 33 -10.04 -34.74 7.47
C ARG A 33 -8.80 -35.47 7.96
N GLU A 34 -8.97 -36.47 8.83
CA GLU A 34 -7.90 -37.32 9.35
C GLU A 34 -7.16 -38.07 8.24
N ALA A 35 -7.89 -38.74 7.35
CA ALA A 35 -7.30 -39.53 6.28
C ALA A 35 -6.54 -38.65 5.25
N LEU A 36 -7.08 -37.49 4.90
CA LEU A 36 -6.43 -36.53 4.01
C LEU A 36 -5.21 -35.87 4.68
N LEU A 37 -5.30 -35.55 5.97
CA LEU A 37 -4.16 -35.03 6.72
C LEU A 37 -3.04 -36.07 6.81
N ALA A 38 -3.39 -37.34 7.03
CA ALA A 38 -2.42 -38.45 7.03
C ALA A 38 -1.74 -38.60 5.66
N LEU A 39 -2.49 -38.50 4.55
CA LEU A 39 -1.91 -38.49 3.20
C LEU A 39 -0.93 -37.31 3.02
N TYR A 40 -1.35 -36.10 3.40
CA TYR A 40 -0.55 -34.89 3.28
C TYR A 40 0.74 -34.96 4.12
N ARG A 41 0.64 -35.46 5.36
CA ARG A 41 1.75 -35.63 6.30
C ARG A 41 2.89 -36.49 5.74
N ARG A 42 2.62 -37.46 4.87
CA ARG A 42 3.64 -38.32 4.23
C ARG A 42 4.57 -37.57 3.27
N GLY A 43 4.17 -36.39 2.80
CA GLY A 43 4.99 -35.53 1.95
C GLY A 43 5.72 -34.42 2.70
N LEU A 44 5.50 -34.28 4.01
CA LEU A 44 6.12 -33.24 4.81
C LEU A 44 7.58 -33.59 5.08
N LYS A 45 8.47 -32.62 4.82
CA LYS A 45 9.89 -32.70 5.21
C LYS A 45 10.13 -32.44 6.70
N ARG A 46 9.15 -31.82 7.37
CA ARG A 46 9.16 -31.46 8.80
C ARG A 46 8.46 -32.51 9.64
N ASP A 47 8.55 -32.37 10.97
CA ASP A 47 7.78 -33.16 11.93
C ASP A 47 6.28 -33.20 11.55
N PRO A 48 5.77 -34.37 11.09
CA PRO A 48 4.40 -34.50 10.66
C PRO A 48 3.39 -34.31 11.80
N GLU A 49 3.76 -34.59 13.05
CA GLU A 49 2.86 -34.57 14.21
C GLU A 49 2.40 -33.15 14.58
N GLN A 50 3.24 -32.14 14.30
CA GLN A 50 2.93 -30.74 14.54
C GLN A 50 1.89 -30.18 13.54
N CYS A 51 1.71 -30.82 12.40
CA CYS A 51 0.78 -30.36 11.37
C CYS A 51 -0.65 -30.84 11.68
N ARG A 52 -1.49 -30.00 12.30
CA ARG A 52 -2.88 -30.35 12.69
C ARG A 52 -3.96 -29.98 11.66
N SER A 53 -3.62 -29.21 10.64
CA SER A 53 -4.59 -28.67 9.69
C SER A 53 -4.23 -29.03 8.24
N LEU A 54 -5.25 -29.33 7.44
CA LEU A 54 -5.14 -29.68 6.03
C LEU A 54 -5.11 -28.42 5.15
N PRO A 55 -4.17 -28.28 4.19
CA PRO A 55 -4.17 -27.17 3.25
C PRO A 55 -5.30 -27.31 2.23
N VAL A 56 -6.14 -26.28 2.12
CA VAL A 56 -7.24 -26.22 1.14
C VAL A 56 -7.11 -25.08 0.14
N GLY A 57 -6.03 -24.29 0.21
CA GLY A 57 -5.80 -23.14 -0.68
C GLY A 57 -5.85 -23.50 -2.17
N ARG A 58 -5.20 -24.60 -2.57
CA ARG A 58 -5.20 -25.07 -3.96
C ARG A 58 -6.59 -25.54 -4.41
N PHE A 59 -7.33 -26.23 -3.53
CA PHE A 59 -8.70 -26.66 -3.81
C PHE A 59 -9.63 -25.45 -3.98
N ASN A 60 -9.50 -24.43 -3.12
CA ASN A 60 -10.23 -23.17 -3.25
C ASN A 60 -9.99 -22.47 -4.58
N SER A 61 -8.73 -22.41 -5.02
CA SER A 61 -8.38 -21.82 -6.32
C SER A 61 -9.06 -22.59 -7.47
N LEU A 62 -9.10 -23.92 -7.41
CA LEU A 62 -9.81 -24.73 -8.40
C LEU A 62 -11.32 -24.47 -8.41
N LEU A 63 -11.94 -24.40 -7.23
CA LEU A 63 -13.36 -24.08 -7.09
C LEU A 63 -13.69 -22.70 -7.67
N GLN A 64 -12.85 -21.70 -7.46
CA GLN A 64 -13.05 -20.36 -8.06
C GLN A 64 -12.95 -20.33 -9.57
N SER A 65 -12.11 -21.19 -10.15
CA SER A 65 -11.94 -21.26 -11.60
C SER A 65 -13.08 -21.99 -12.30
N LEU A 66 -13.82 -22.86 -11.61
CA LEU A 66 -14.82 -23.74 -12.23
C LEU A 66 -16.25 -23.59 -11.67
N LEU A 67 -16.38 -23.27 -10.38
CA LEU A 67 -17.62 -23.24 -9.60
C LEU A 67 -17.69 -21.93 -8.80
N PRO A 68 -17.76 -20.77 -9.47
CA PRO A 68 -17.61 -19.46 -8.83
C PRO A 68 -18.73 -19.08 -7.87
N GLY A 69 -19.84 -19.84 -7.83
CA GLY A 69 -20.88 -19.72 -6.81
C GLY A 69 -20.60 -20.49 -5.51
N ILE A 70 -19.44 -21.14 -5.36
CA ILE A 70 -18.96 -21.70 -4.10
C ILE A 70 -18.02 -20.70 -3.42
N VAL A 71 -18.35 -20.35 -2.18
CA VAL A 71 -17.62 -19.44 -1.31
C VAL A 71 -16.84 -20.24 -0.27
N SER A 72 -15.54 -19.98 -0.18
CA SER A 72 -14.67 -20.60 0.82
C SER A 72 -14.26 -19.59 1.88
N VAL A 73 -14.34 -20.00 3.16
CA VAL A 73 -14.06 -19.12 4.30
C VAL A 73 -12.75 -19.46 5.01
N ALA A 74 -12.06 -20.51 4.58
CA ALA A 74 -10.85 -21.01 5.25
C ALA A 74 -9.71 -21.26 4.25
N LYS A 75 -8.46 -21.10 4.72
CA LYS A 75 -7.25 -21.50 3.98
C LYS A 75 -6.72 -22.87 4.45
N TRP A 76 -7.03 -23.22 5.69
CA TRP A 76 -6.68 -24.46 6.35
C TRP A 76 -7.93 -24.99 7.03
N VAL A 77 -8.10 -26.31 7.01
CA VAL A 77 -9.17 -26.98 7.73
C VAL A 77 -8.52 -27.79 8.85
N ASP A 78 -8.81 -27.41 10.10
CA ASP A 78 -8.35 -28.19 11.26
C ASP A 78 -9.11 -29.52 11.34
N VAL A 79 -8.45 -30.57 11.80
CA VAL A 79 -9.10 -31.88 11.95
C VAL A 79 -10.16 -31.85 13.05
N GLU A 80 -9.96 -31.07 14.10
CA GLU A 80 -10.91 -30.96 15.21
C GLU A 80 -12.04 -29.95 14.94
N ASP A 81 -11.89 -29.09 13.93
CA ASP A 81 -12.91 -28.09 13.59
C ASP A 81 -14.01 -28.72 12.73
N GLU A 82 -15.23 -28.74 13.26
CA GLU A 82 -16.43 -29.25 12.57
C GLU A 82 -17.16 -28.16 11.79
N ALA A 83 -16.70 -26.90 11.83
CA ALA A 83 -17.34 -25.82 11.10
C ALA A 83 -17.29 -26.06 9.57
N PRO A 84 -18.38 -25.78 8.84
CA PRO A 84 -18.36 -25.79 7.38
C PRO A 84 -17.37 -24.74 6.86
N TRP A 85 -16.53 -25.16 5.93
CA TRP A 85 -15.53 -24.30 5.31
C TRP A 85 -15.92 -23.88 3.88
N LEU A 86 -16.88 -24.59 3.27
CA LEU A 86 -17.48 -24.27 1.97
C LEU A 86 -18.97 -23.95 2.12
N TYR A 87 -19.39 -22.90 1.42
CA TYR A 87 -20.74 -22.38 1.32
C TYR A 87 -21.09 -22.22 -0.16
N ALA A 88 -22.34 -22.40 -0.56
CA ALA A 88 -22.74 -22.29 -1.96
C ALA A 88 -24.11 -21.61 -2.10
N HIS A 89 -24.25 -20.81 -3.15
CA HIS A 89 -25.48 -20.07 -3.50
C HIS A 89 -26.60 -20.97 -4.04
N GLY A 90 -26.28 -22.19 -4.44
CA GLY A 90 -27.23 -23.15 -4.99
C GLY A 90 -26.79 -24.59 -4.74
N PRO A 91 -27.65 -25.56 -5.09
CA PRO A 91 -27.35 -26.97 -4.89
C PRO A 91 -26.15 -27.39 -5.75
N VAL A 92 -25.17 -28.03 -5.11
CA VAL A 92 -23.99 -28.61 -5.77
C VAL A 92 -24.26 -30.09 -6.03
N PRO A 93 -24.28 -30.54 -7.30
CA PRO A 93 -24.50 -31.95 -7.62
C PRO A 93 -23.41 -32.84 -7.01
N PRO A 94 -23.75 -33.97 -6.36
CA PRO A 94 -22.77 -34.85 -5.72
C PRO A 94 -21.65 -35.32 -6.65
N GLU A 95 -21.99 -35.67 -7.90
CA GLU A 95 -21.01 -36.14 -8.89
C GLU A 95 -20.04 -35.03 -9.34
N VAL A 96 -20.56 -33.81 -9.49
CA VAL A 96 -19.73 -32.63 -9.84
C VAL A 96 -18.74 -32.36 -8.72
N PHE A 97 -19.19 -32.33 -7.46
CA PHE A 97 -18.30 -32.13 -6.33
C PHE A 97 -17.29 -33.29 -6.18
N ALA A 98 -17.75 -34.54 -6.32
CA ALA A 98 -16.90 -35.71 -6.22
C ALA A 98 -15.76 -35.71 -7.25
N ALA A 99 -16.02 -35.25 -8.47
CA ALA A 99 -14.99 -35.11 -9.52
C ALA A 99 -13.90 -34.10 -9.12
N VAL A 100 -14.31 -32.89 -8.71
CA VAL A 100 -13.36 -31.82 -8.31
C VAL A 100 -12.61 -32.20 -7.03
N PHE A 101 -13.30 -32.78 -6.04
CA PHE A 101 -12.69 -33.28 -4.81
C PHE A 101 -11.66 -34.37 -5.11
N THR A 102 -11.99 -35.32 -5.99
CA THR A 102 -11.06 -36.38 -6.41
C THR A 102 -9.81 -35.79 -7.07
N ALA A 103 -9.97 -34.80 -7.95
CA ALA A 103 -8.83 -34.11 -8.57
C ALA A 103 -7.92 -33.46 -7.51
N TRP A 104 -8.50 -32.86 -6.46
CA TRP A 104 -7.74 -32.31 -5.35
C TRP A 104 -7.03 -33.37 -4.50
N VAL A 105 -7.65 -34.52 -4.19
CA VAL A 105 -6.98 -35.59 -3.45
C VAL A 105 -5.75 -36.12 -4.22
N TRP A 106 -5.84 -36.16 -5.55
CA TRP A 106 -4.69 -36.47 -6.40
C TRP A 106 -3.59 -35.41 -6.37
N ASP A 107 -3.94 -34.14 -6.23
CA ASP A 107 -3.00 -33.02 -6.10
C ASP A 107 -2.33 -32.99 -4.71
N LEU A 108 -3.05 -33.40 -3.65
CA LEU A 108 -2.49 -33.58 -2.30
C LEU A 108 -1.46 -34.72 -2.20
N ARG A 109 -1.46 -35.65 -3.16
CA ARG A 109 -0.62 -36.85 -3.13
C ARG A 109 0.86 -36.48 -3.18
N PRO A 110 1.67 -36.90 -2.18
CA PRO A 110 3.13 -36.87 -2.29
C PRO A 110 3.63 -37.86 -3.35
N ASP A 111 4.71 -37.52 -4.07
CA ASP A 111 5.26 -38.38 -5.11
C ASP A 111 5.65 -39.78 -4.62
N SER A 112 6.08 -39.87 -3.36
CA SER A 112 6.45 -41.12 -2.67
C SER A 112 5.28 -42.09 -2.46
N VAL A 113 4.03 -41.61 -2.48
CA VAL A 113 2.85 -42.44 -2.22
C VAL A 113 2.38 -43.11 -3.52
N PRO A 114 2.26 -44.45 -3.59
CA PRO A 114 1.80 -45.13 -4.80
C PRO A 114 0.39 -44.70 -5.26
N ARG A 115 0.17 -44.59 -6.58
CA ARG A 115 -1.15 -44.26 -7.16
C ARG A 115 -2.25 -45.26 -6.76
N ARG A 116 -1.91 -46.50 -6.44
CA ARG A 116 -2.90 -47.50 -5.98
C ARG A 116 -3.47 -47.15 -4.60
N GLU A 117 -2.63 -46.68 -3.69
CA GLU A 117 -3.05 -46.31 -2.33
C GLU A 117 -4.00 -45.11 -2.36
N VAL A 118 -3.71 -44.10 -3.18
CA VAL A 118 -4.61 -42.94 -3.34
C VAL A 118 -5.96 -43.33 -3.94
N ARG A 119 -5.98 -44.28 -4.89
CA ARG A 119 -7.24 -44.86 -5.40
C ARG A 119 -8.04 -45.56 -4.31
N GLN A 120 -7.39 -46.35 -3.46
CA GLN A 120 -8.04 -47.02 -2.33
C GLN A 120 -8.58 -46.02 -1.31
N LEU A 121 -7.81 -44.96 -1.01
CA LEU A 121 -8.26 -43.87 -0.16
C LEU A 121 -9.50 -43.19 -0.74
N ILE A 122 -9.48 -42.77 -2.01
CA ILE A 122 -10.63 -42.12 -2.65
C ILE A 122 -11.86 -43.04 -2.64
N ALA A 123 -11.68 -44.33 -2.91
CA ALA A 123 -12.77 -45.30 -2.86
C ALA A 123 -13.35 -45.44 -1.43
N GLY A 124 -12.49 -45.49 -0.41
CA GLY A 124 -12.91 -45.54 1.00
C GLY A 124 -13.55 -44.25 1.49
N LEU A 125 -13.12 -43.10 0.97
CA LEU A 125 -13.75 -41.80 1.23
C LEU A 125 -15.06 -41.62 0.48
N ALA A 126 -15.37 -42.38 -0.58
CA ALA A 126 -16.62 -42.28 -1.35
C ALA A 126 -17.19 -40.83 -1.51
N PRO A 127 -16.47 -39.87 -2.15
CA PRO A 127 -16.83 -38.44 -2.10
C PRO A 127 -18.25 -38.10 -2.60
N ALA A 128 -18.84 -38.91 -3.47
CA ALA A 128 -20.22 -38.75 -3.94
C ALA A 128 -21.29 -38.95 -2.84
N THR A 129 -20.90 -39.49 -1.69
CA THR A 129 -21.77 -39.63 -0.50
C THR A 129 -21.87 -38.35 0.31
N LEU A 130 -20.98 -37.38 0.11
CA LEU A 130 -21.04 -36.07 0.76
C LEU A 130 -22.36 -35.35 0.40
N ARG A 131 -22.96 -34.70 1.40
CA ARG A 131 -24.25 -34.02 1.27
C ARG A 131 -24.10 -32.55 1.61
N TRP A 132 -24.59 -31.72 0.71
CA TRP A 132 -24.73 -30.28 0.93
C TRP A 132 -26.07 -30.03 1.61
N GLU A 133 -26.01 -29.41 2.78
CA GLU A 133 -27.21 -29.11 3.58
C GLU A 133 -27.61 -27.65 3.42
N ARG A 134 -28.90 -27.39 3.21
CA ARG A 134 -29.41 -26.02 3.15
C ARG A 134 -29.60 -25.52 4.58
N GLY A 135 -28.96 -24.41 4.91
CA GLY A 135 -29.02 -23.79 6.23
C GLY A 135 -29.20 -22.28 6.17
N LYS A 136 -29.76 -21.72 7.24
CA LYS A 136 -29.81 -20.27 7.46
C LYS A 136 -28.59 -19.86 8.28
N ILE A 137 -27.76 -18.99 7.70
CA ILE A 137 -26.54 -18.49 8.33
C ILE A 137 -26.82 -17.12 8.95
N PRO A 138 -26.60 -16.93 10.27
CA PRO A 138 -26.75 -15.63 10.91
C PRO A 138 -25.60 -14.71 10.51
N LEU A 139 -25.85 -13.77 9.62
CA LEU A 139 -24.85 -12.89 9.01
C LEU A 139 -24.34 -11.77 9.93
N LEU A 140 -25.02 -11.57 11.06
CA LEU A 140 -24.66 -10.60 12.08
C LEU A 140 -24.21 -11.28 13.39
N ALA A 141 -23.85 -12.57 13.33
CA ALA A 141 -23.40 -13.32 14.50
C ALA A 141 -22.03 -12.83 15.00
N GLY A 142 -21.94 -12.62 16.31
CA GLY A 142 -20.72 -12.20 16.98
C GLY A 142 -21.03 -11.56 18.32
N GLY A 143 -19.97 -11.14 19.00
CA GLY A 143 -20.06 -10.36 20.23
C GLY A 143 -19.07 -9.21 20.21
N ALA A 144 -18.80 -8.64 21.37
CA ALA A 144 -17.64 -7.80 21.61
C ALA A 144 -16.70 -8.51 22.59
N ASN A 145 -15.41 -8.25 22.49
CA ASN A 145 -14.45 -8.69 23.49
C ASN A 145 -14.64 -7.90 24.80
N THR A 146 -13.83 -8.24 25.82
CA THR A 146 -13.87 -7.60 27.14
C THR A 146 -13.60 -6.10 27.13
N VAL A 147 -12.93 -5.58 26.11
CA VAL A 147 -12.63 -4.14 25.92
C VAL A 147 -13.59 -3.45 24.96
N GLY A 148 -14.67 -4.12 24.56
CA GLY A 148 -15.74 -3.53 23.75
C GLY A 148 -15.45 -3.50 22.25
N THR A 149 -14.40 -4.14 21.73
CA THR A 149 -14.18 -4.30 20.29
C THR A 149 -14.99 -5.47 19.74
N ALA A 150 -15.70 -5.26 18.62
CA ALA A 150 -16.44 -6.30 17.91
C ALA A 150 -15.57 -7.53 17.56
N GLN A 151 -16.15 -8.72 17.78
CA GLN A 151 -15.63 -10.03 17.39
C GLN A 151 -16.67 -10.78 16.55
N PRO A 152 -16.80 -10.44 15.25
CA PRO A 152 -17.62 -11.22 14.33
C PRO A 152 -17.08 -12.65 14.20
N ASP A 153 -17.98 -13.60 13.98
CA ASP A 153 -17.58 -14.97 13.63
C ASP A 153 -16.65 -14.94 12.39
N PRO A 154 -15.46 -15.59 12.41
CA PRO A 154 -14.45 -15.49 11.35
C PRO A 154 -14.98 -15.72 9.93
N ARG A 155 -15.97 -16.59 9.74
CA ARG A 155 -16.58 -16.83 8.41
C ARG A 155 -17.27 -15.60 7.82
N LEU A 156 -17.73 -14.67 8.66
CA LEU A 156 -18.47 -13.48 8.22
C LEU A 156 -17.60 -12.47 7.49
N TYR A 157 -16.27 -12.51 7.67
CA TYR A 157 -15.34 -11.69 6.88
C TYR A 157 -15.43 -11.98 5.37
N GLN A 158 -15.96 -13.15 5.00
CA GLN A 158 -16.26 -13.52 3.62
C GLN A 158 -17.77 -13.54 3.33
N LEU A 159 -18.57 -14.18 4.19
CA LEU A 159 -19.99 -14.42 3.92
C LEU A 159 -20.88 -13.18 4.00
N LEU A 160 -20.63 -12.26 4.95
CA LEU A 160 -21.47 -11.06 5.07
C LEU A 160 -21.31 -10.14 3.85
N PRO A 161 -20.08 -9.81 3.40
CA PRO A 161 -19.87 -9.10 2.14
C PRO A 161 -20.44 -9.81 0.91
N ASP A 162 -20.28 -11.13 0.83
CA ASP A 162 -20.82 -11.93 -0.28
C ASP A 162 -22.36 -11.88 -0.34
N ALA A 163 -23.04 -12.02 0.81
CA ALA A 163 -24.49 -11.89 0.87
C ALA A 163 -24.99 -10.51 0.44
N ILE A 164 -24.30 -9.43 0.83
CA ILE A 164 -24.64 -8.06 0.38
C ILE A 164 -24.44 -7.94 -1.13
N ALA A 165 -23.36 -8.52 -1.68
CA ALA A 165 -23.14 -8.53 -3.11
C ALA A 165 -24.25 -9.29 -3.87
N GLN A 166 -24.76 -10.40 -3.33
CA GLN A 166 -25.91 -11.11 -3.90
C GLN A 166 -27.20 -10.27 -3.89
N GLN A 167 -27.45 -9.49 -2.82
CA GLN A 167 -28.58 -8.55 -2.81
C GLN A 167 -28.43 -7.49 -3.91
N ALA A 168 -27.22 -6.97 -4.11
CA ALA A 168 -26.96 -5.96 -5.14
C ALA A 168 -27.22 -6.46 -6.57
N LEU A 169 -27.08 -7.77 -6.83
CA LEU A 169 -27.41 -8.35 -8.14
C LEU A 169 -28.92 -8.35 -8.44
N GLN A 170 -29.78 -8.16 -7.44
CA GLN A 170 -31.24 -8.04 -7.62
C GLN A 170 -31.68 -6.60 -7.93
N LEU A 171 -30.78 -5.63 -7.81
CA LEU A 171 -31.08 -4.25 -8.14
C LEU A 171 -31.23 -4.06 -9.66
N SER A 172 -32.03 -3.07 -10.04
CA SER A 172 -31.99 -2.58 -11.42
C SER A 172 -30.60 -2.06 -11.77
N PRO A 173 -30.17 -2.16 -13.05
CA PRO A 173 -28.88 -1.64 -13.49
C PRO A 173 -28.65 -0.20 -13.02
N PHE A 174 -27.43 0.12 -12.61
CA PHE A 174 -27.05 1.47 -12.24
C PHE A 174 -27.22 2.40 -13.44
N LYS A 175 -28.00 3.46 -13.29
CA LYS A 175 -28.17 4.50 -14.30
C LYS A 175 -27.60 5.80 -13.77
N HIS A 176 -26.72 6.42 -14.55
CA HIS A 176 -26.19 7.73 -14.19
C HIS A 176 -27.22 8.82 -14.56
N GLU A 177 -27.50 9.75 -13.64
CA GLU A 177 -28.55 10.78 -13.81
C GLU A 177 -28.39 11.63 -15.07
N LYS A 178 -27.14 11.90 -15.45
CA LYS A 178 -26.78 12.62 -16.68
C LYS A 178 -26.18 11.62 -17.68
N GLY A 179 -26.87 11.34 -18.78
CA GLY A 179 -26.38 10.49 -19.88
C GLY A 179 -27.13 9.17 -20.05
N SER A 180 -26.70 8.37 -21.03
CA SER A 180 -27.28 7.06 -21.36
C SER A 180 -26.55 5.88 -20.68
N LEU A 181 -25.68 6.16 -19.70
CA LEU A 181 -24.89 5.13 -19.03
C LEU A 181 -25.81 4.21 -18.21
N SER A 182 -25.75 2.91 -18.51
CA SER A 182 -26.43 1.85 -17.77
C SER A 182 -25.43 0.72 -17.50
N LEU A 183 -25.09 0.51 -16.23
CA LEU A 183 -24.14 -0.52 -15.80
C LEU A 183 -24.86 -1.66 -15.08
N SER A 184 -24.67 -2.88 -15.58
CA SER A 184 -25.07 -4.11 -14.89
C SER A 184 -23.85 -4.74 -14.23
N PHE A 185 -24.04 -5.38 -13.08
CA PHE A 185 -22.94 -5.94 -12.29
C PHE A 185 -23.00 -7.46 -12.22
N ARG A 186 -21.82 -8.07 -12.03
CA ARG A 186 -21.65 -9.49 -11.71
C ARG A 186 -20.68 -9.62 -10.55
N THR A 187 -20.91 -10.61 -9.70
CA THR A 187 -19.98 -11.01 -8.64
C THR A 187 -18.76 -11.72 -9.21
N VAL A 188 -17.64 -11.62 -8.50
CA VAL A 188 -16.37 -12.25 -8.84
C VAL A 188 -16.02 -13.27 -7.76
N ALA A 189 -15.59 -14.47 -8.15
CA ALA A 189 -15.10 -15.46 -7.19
C ALA A 189 -13.85 -14.95 -6.46
N ARG A 190 -13.84 -15.04 -5.12
CA ARG A 190 -12.77 -14.50 -4.24
C ARG A 190 -12.11 -15.59 -3.42
N ARG A 191 -10.80 -15.46 -3.15
CA ARG A 191 -10.04 -16.32 -2.21
C ARG A 191 -10.34 -15.94 -0.77
N SER A 192 -10.32 -16.94 0.11
CA SER A 192 -10.56 -16.75 1.54
C SER A 192 -9.58 -15.76 2.20
N PHE A 193 -8.38 -15.59 1.65
CA PHE A 193 -7.42 -14.59 2.12
C PHE A 193 -7.59 -13.20 1.49
N GLU A 194 -8.25 -13.09 0.33
CA GLU A 194 -8.56 -11.80 -0.30
C GLU A 194 -9.61 -11.04 0.53
N ARG A 195 -10.44 -11.78 1.27
CA ARG A 195 -11.54 -11.32 2.13
C ARG A 195 -12.57 -10.48 1.36
N GLY A 196 -13.80 -10.44 1.87
CA GLY A 196 -14.87 -9.65 1.30
C GLY A 196 -15.36 -10.10 -0.08
N ALA A 197 -16.13 -9.23 -0.74
CA ALA A 197 -16.75 -9.49 -2.03
C ALA A 197 -16.39 -8.41 -3.05
N GLU A 198 -16.45 -8.78 -4.33
CA GLU A 198 -16.20 -7.88 -5.46
C GLU A 198 -17.29 -8.03 -6.52
N LEU A 199 -17.79 -6.91 -7.01
CA LEU A 199 -18.68 -6.81 -8.16
C LEU A 199 -18.01 -5.99 -9.25
N VAL A 200 -18.18 -6.40 -10.50
CA VAL A 200 -17.62 -5.72 -11.66
C VAL A 200 -18.71 -5.47 -12.69
N SER A 201 -18.72 -4.28 -13.29
CA SER A 201 -19.66 -3.94 -14.35
C SER A 201 -19.33 -4.69 -15.63
N TRP A 202 -20.35 -5.24 -16.29
CA TRP A 202 -20.19 -6.02 -17.51
C TRP A 202 -21.36 -5.86 -18.50
N PRO A 203 -21.13 -5.73 -19.82
CA PRO A 203 -19.84 -5.75 -20.54
C PRO A 203 -18.90 -4.58 -20.16
N PRO A 204 -17.58 -4.69 -20.40
CA PRO A 204 -16.64 -3.62 -20.11
C PRO A 204 -16.86 -2.45 -21.06
N ASP A 205 -16.63 -1.23 -20.57
CA ASP A 205 -16.63 -0.01 -21.36
C ASP A 205 -15.35 0.11 -22.19
N LEU A 206 -15.45 0.81 -23.32
CA LEU A 206 -14.35 1.06 -24.25
C LEU A 206 -13.96 2.54 -24.25
N HIS A 207 -12.69 2.82 -24.02
CA HIS A 207 -12.09 4.13 -24.24
C HIS A 207 -11.11 4.08 -25.42
N VAL A 208 -11.25 5.00 -26.38
CA VAL A 208 -10.37 5.10 -27.54
C VAL A 208 -9.58 6.40 -27.48
N ASP A 209 -8.26 6.32 -27.60
CA ASP A 209 -7.38 7.48 -27.71
C ASP A 209 -6.38 7.31 -28.88
N LYS A 210 -5.40 8.21 -28.98
CA LYS A 210 -4.38 8.15 -30.06
C LYS A 210 -3.45 6.94 -29.96
N ARG A 211 -3.41 6.26 -28.81
CA ARG A 211 -2.52 5.13 -28.52
C ARG A 211 -3.22 3.78 -28.69
N GLY A 212 -4.56 3.75 -28.66
CA GLY A 212 -5.33 2.57 -29.00
C GLY A 212 -6.68 2.48 -28.28
N GLU A 213 -7.15 1.24 -28.17
CA GLU A 213 -8.37 0.85 -27.48
C GLU A 213 -8.07 0.35 -26.05
N TRP A 214 -8.85 0.82 -25.09
CA TRP A 214 -8.65 0.56 -23.67
C TRP A 214 -9.96 0.14 -23.02
N PHE A 215 -10.03 -1.10 -22.55
CA PHE A 215 -11.21 -1.65 -21.89
C PHE A 215 -11.14 -1.43 -20.38
N PHE A 216 -12.26 -1.07 -19.77
CA PHE A 216 -12.36 -0.86 -18.32
C PHE A 216 -13.77 -1.14 -17.79
N SER A 217 -13.89 -1.40 -16.50
CA SER A 217 -15.17 -1.64 -15.82
C SER A 217 -15.22 -0.84 -14.51
N ALA A 218 -16.42 -0.49 -14.06
CA ALA A 218 -16.64 -0.09 -12.67
C ALA A 218 -16.44 -1.32 -11.76
N VAL A 219 -15.81 -1.11 -10.60
CA VAL A 219 -15.65 -2.16 -9.58
C VAL A 219 -16.21 -1.67 -8.25
N ILE A 220 -16.89 -2.56 -7.52
CA ILE A 220 -17.39 -2.34 -6.18
C ILE A 220 -16.82 -3.45 -5.28
N GLY A 221 -16.07 -3.05 -4.26
CA GLY A 221 -15.57 -3.94 -3.22
C GLY A 221 -16.34 -3.75 -1.91
N VAL A 222 -16.63 -4.85 -1.22
CA VAL A 222 -17.26 -4.85 0.09
C VAL A 222 -16.39 -5.61 1.07
N THR A 223 -16.06 -5.03 2.22
CA THR A 223 -15.27 -5.71 3.27
C THR A 223 -15.89 -5.53 4.64
N LEU A 224 -15.70 -6.54 5.50
CA LEU A 224 -16.03 -6.45 6.92
C LEU A 224 -14.77 -6.06 7.71
N GLN A 225 -14.90 -5.05 8.55
CA GLN A 225 -13.83 -4.51 9.37
C GLN A 225 -14.28 -4.43 10.83
N THR A 226 -13.32 -4.53 11.75
CA THR A 226 -13.53 -4.14 13.15
C THR A 226 -12.82 -2.81 13.40
N VAL A 227 -13.18 -2.15 14.49
CA VAL A 227 -12.55 -0.90 14.94
C VAL A 227 -12.29 -1.01 16.43
N PRO A 228 -11.11 -0.62 16.93
CA PRO A 228 -10.81 -0.66 18.36
C PRO A 228 -11.90 0.02 19.19
N PHE A 229 -12.26 -0.57 20.33
CA PHE A 229 -13.19 0.00 21.32
C PHE A 229 -14.64 0.15 20.82
N HIS A 230 -14.97 -0.36 19.63
CA HIS A 230 -16.31 -0.26 19.07
C HIS A 230 -17.00 -1.63 19.02
N PRO A 231 -18.19 -1.80 19.62
CA PRO A 231 -18.81 -3.11 19.84
C PRO A 231 -19.45 -3.72 18.59
N LEU A 232 -19.69 -2.89 17.57
CA LEU A 232 -20.26 -3.32 16.30
C LEU A 232 -19.20 -3.29 15.19
N PRO A 233 -19.19 -4.27 14.27
CA PRO A 233 -18.30 -4.24 13.13
C PRO A 233 -18.76 -3.19 12.10
N ARG A 234 -17.85 -2.81 11.20
CA ARG A 234 -18.09 -1.88 10.09
C ARG A 234 -18.01 -2.61 8.77
N ILE A 235 -18.93 -2.32 7.86
CA ILE A 235 -18.91 -2.78 6.49
C ILE A 235 -18.44 -1.62 5.63
N HIS A 236 -17.32 -1.77 4.94
CA HIS A 236 -16.78 -0.74 4.06
C HIS A 236 -17.13 -1.06 2.61
N VAL A 237 -17.62 -0.06 1.89
CA VAL A 237 -17.85 -0.10 0.45
C VAL A 237 -16.79 0.74 -0.25
N ARG A 238 -16.17 0.18 -1.28
CA ARG A 238 -15.20 0.86 -2.12
C ARG A 238 -15.67 0.80 -3.56
N THR A 239 -15.65 1.93 -4.26
CA THR A 239 -15.88 1.96 -5.70
C THR A 239 -14.64 2.44 -6.45
N GLY A 240 -14.42 1.91 -7.65
CA GLY A 240 -13.21 2.13 -8.42
C GLY A 240 -13.35 1.77 -9.90
N VAL A 241 -12.21 1.68 -10.58
CA VAL A 241 -12.12 1.26 -11.98
C VAL A 241 -11.19 0.06 -12.09
N ARG A 242 -11.69 -1.04 -12.68
CA ARG A 242 -10.88 -2.18 -13.11
C ARG A 242 -10.42 -1.93 -14.54
N ARG A 243 -9.12 -2.05 -14.80
CA ARG A 243 -8.53 -1.91 -16.14
C ARG A 243 -8.19 -3.29 -16.68
N TRP A 244 -8.44 -3.50 -17.98
CA TRP A 244 -8.18 -4.77 -18.64
C TRP A 244 -6.99 -4.64 -19.58
N ALA A 245 -6.16 -5.67 -19.67
CA ALA A 245 -5.06 -5.67 -20.63
C ALA A 245 -5.62 -5.73 -22.05
N THR A 246 -5.18 -4.81 -22.91
CA THR A 246 -5.64 -4.71 -24.30
C THR A 246 -4.48 -4.74 -25.28
N GLY A 247 -3.43 -3.99 -25.02
CA GLY A 247 -2.25 -3.89 -25.87
C GLY A 247 -1.27 -5.05 -25.68
N THR A 248 -0.70 -5.53 -26.78
CA THR A 248 0.40 -6.50 -26.78
C THR A 248 1.65 -5.90 -27.43
N GLY A 249 2.82 -6.30 -26.92
CA GLY A 249 4.09 -6.02 -27.58
C GLY A 249 4.37 -7.02 -28.71
N ARG A 250 5.54 -6.90 -29.35
CA ARG A 250 5.99 -7.87 -30.38
C ARG A 250 6.00 -9.33 -29.91
N ASN A 251 6.13 -9.54 -28.61
CA ASN A 251 6.21 -10.87 -27.97
C ASN A 251 4.95 -11.20 -27.15
N GLY A 252 3.82 -10.56 -27.43
CA GLY A 252 2.59 -10.69 -26.63
C GLY A 252 2.54 -9.77 -25.42
N LEU A 253 1.55 -9.98 -24.55
CA LEU A 253 1.38 -9.28 -23.29
C LEU A 253 2.49 -9.69 -22.30
N PHE A 254 3.20 -8.71 -21.74
CA PHE A 254 4.19 -8.94 -20.71
C PHE A 254 3.53 -9.24 -19.36
N LEU A 255 3.96 -10.30 -18.68
CA LEU A 255 3.57 -10.58 -17.29
C LEU A 255 4.77 -10.44 -16.34
N PRO A 256 4.60 -9.87 -15.15
CA PRO A 256 5.64 -9.84 -14.14
C PRO A 256 6.01 -11.27 -13.70
N ALA A 257 7.28 -11.66 -13.85
CA ALA A 257 7.73 -13.03 -13.61
C ALA A 257 7.50 -13.58 -12.18
N ARG A 258 7.35 -12.69 -11.19
CA ARG A 258 7.18 -13.04 -9.77
C ARG A 258 5.75 -12.88 -9.23
N ARG A 259 4.78 -12.54 -10.08
CA ARG A 259 3.39 -12.34 -9.65
C ARG A 259 2.43 -13.08 -10.55
N ALA A 260 1.50 -13.80 -9.93
CA ALA A 260 0.38 -14.38 -10.65
C ALA A 260 -0.62 -13.28 -11.04
N THR A 261 -1.01 -13.25 -12.30
CA THR A 261 -1.96 -12.30 -12.89
C THR A 261 -3.34 -12.94 -12.95
N SER A 262 -4.36 -12.24 -12.45
CA SER A 262 -5.74 -12.75 -12.48
C SER A 262 -6.39 -12.58 -13.85
N VAL A 263 -7.16 -13.60 -14.25
CA VAL A 263 -7.97 -13.65 -15.46
C VAL A 263 -9.41 -13.95 -15.04
N PHE A 264 -10.33 -13.09 -15.45
CA PHE A 264 -11.75 -13.27 -15.19
C PHE A 264 -12.37 -13.99 -16.38
N LEU A 265 -13.11 -15.06 -16.10
CA LEU A 265 -13.69 -15.95 -17.10
C LEU A 265 -15.21 -15.95 -16.95
N LYS A 266 -15.91 -15.67 -18.06
CA LYS A 266 -17.37 -15.74 -18.16
C LYS A 266 -17.74 -16.66 -19.33
N PRO A 267 -17.89 -17.96 -19.07
CA PRO A 267 -18.35 -18.90 -20.08
C PRO A 267 -19.86 -18.73 -20.32
N SER A 268 -20.33 -19.03 -21.54
CA SER A 268 -21.74 -19.01 -21.92
C SER A 268 -22.54 -20.17 -21.31
N ALA A 269 -21.85 -21.26 -20.95
CA ALA A 269 -22.38 -22.43 -20.25
C ALA A 269 -21.47 -22.78 -19.05
N PRO A 270 -21.98 -23.48 -18.01
CA PRO A 270 -21.14 -23.92 -16.91
C PRO A 270 -19.97 -24.80 -17.36
N TRP A 271 -18.83 -24.71 -16.68
CA TRP A 271 -17.66 -25.54 -17.00
C TRP A 271 -17.90 -27.04 -16.82
N LEU A 272 -18.70 -27.41 -15.82
CA LEU A 272 -18.99 -28.79 -15.44
C LEU A 272 -20.46 -29.10 -15.69
N LYS A 273 -20.72 -30.20 -16.40
CA LYS A 273 -22.06 -30.68 -16.75
C LYS A 273 -22.94 -30.85 -15.51
N GLY A 274 -24.18 -30.40 -15.61
CA GLY A 274 -25.18 -30.53 -14.54
C GLY A 274 -25.07 -29.48 -13.43
N THR A 275 -24.18 -28.49 -13.56
CA THR A 275 -24.06 -27.36 -12.63
C THR A 275 -25.25 -26.40 -12.82
N SER A 276 -25.80 -25.89 -11.70
CA SER A 276 -26.91 -24.94 -11.72
C SER A 276 -26.48 -23.54 -12.18
N PRO A 277 -27.37 -22.74 -12.79
CA PRO A 277 -27.06 -21.35 -13.17
C PRO A 277 -26.60 -20.47 -11.99
N GLN A 278 -27.13 -20.71 -10.79
CA GLN A 278 -26.74 -20.00 -9.56
C GLN A 278 -25.26 -20.23 -9.21
N LEU A 279 -24.73 -21.43 -9.48
CA LEU A 279 -23.32 -21.74 -9.28
C LEU A 279 -22.41 -21.17 -10.37
N ALA A 280 -22.95 -20.84 -11.53
CA ALA A 280 -22.23 -20.35 -12.71
C ALA A 280 -22.39 -18.85 -12.98
N GLY A 281 -23.25 -18.14 -12.25
CA GLY A 281 -23.62 -16.74 -12.54
C GLY A 281 -22.51 -15.70 -12.30
N SER A 282 -21.53 -16.03 -11.45
CA SER A 282 -20.37 -15.20 -11.10
C SER A 282 -19.22 -15.35 -12.11
N PHE A 283 -18.31 -14.38 -12.17
CA PHE A 283 -17.04 -14.57 -12.84
C PHE A 283 -16.21 -15.65 -12.16
N SER A 284 -15.77 -16.63 -12.95
CA SER A 284 -14.70 -17.53 -12.52
C SER A 284 -13.37 -16.78 -12.56
N VAL A 285 -12.48 -17.09 -11.63
CA VAL A 285 -11.15 -16.48 -11.58
C VAL A 285 -10.09 -17.56 -11.68
N ALA A 286 -9.23 -17.41 -12.66
CA ALA A 286 -8.01 -18.20 -12.82
C ALA A 286 -6.81 -17.24 -12.76
N ARG A 287 -5.62 -17.76 -12.44
CA ARG A 287 -4.40 -16.93 -12.38
C ARG A 287 -3.30 -17.55 -13.21
N MET A 288 -2.61 -16.73 -13.98
CA MET A 288 -1.48 -17.14 -14.79
C MET A 288 -0.18 -16.58 -14.22
N ARG A 289 0.87 -17.39 -14.20
CA ARG A 289 2.20 -17.03 -13.72
C ARG A 289 3.24 -17.60 -14.66
N TYR A 290 4.44 -17.01 -14.66
CA TYR A 290 5.55 -17.62 -15.36
C TYR A 290 6.00 -18.89 -14.64
N ASP A 291 5.91 -20.03 -15.32
CA ASP A 291 6.43 -21.31 -14.84
C ASP A 291 7.86 -21.51 -15.35
N ARG A 292 8.78 -21.70 -14.41
CA ARG A 292 10.20 -21.84 -14.71
C ARG A 292 10.56 -23.20 -15.30
N GLN A 293 9.90 -24.27 -14.86
CA GLN A 293 10.17 -25.62 -15.34
C GLN A 293 9.69 -25.74 -16.79
N ALA A 294 8.49 -25.23 -17.07
CA ALA A 294 7.95 -25.18 -18.41
C ALA A 294 8.56 -24.06 -19.29
N LYS A 295 9.29 -23.12 -18.69
CA LYS A 295 9.82 -21.89 -19.33
C LYS A 295 8.75 -21.08 -20.08
N ALA A 296 7.51 -21.16 -19.64
CA ALA A 296 6.34 -20.58 -20.28
C ALA A 296 5.36 -20.04 -19.23
N VAL A 297 4.44 -19.17 -19.65
CA VAL A 297 3.33 -18.78 -18.76
C VAL A 297 2.34 -19.95 -18.67
N ALA A 298 1.99 -20.30 -17.44
CA ALA A 298 1.04 -21.38 -17.14
C ALA A 298 0.01 -20.91 -16.10
N TRP A 299 -1.11 -21.63 -16.03
CA TRP A 299 -2.07 -21.44 -14.94
C TRP A 299 -1.44 -21.86 -13.59
N GLU A 300 -1.63 -21.01 -12.58
CA GLU A 300 -1.26 -21.28 -11.19
C GLU A 300 -1.97 -22.54 -10.68
N HIS A 301 -1.27 -23.34 -9.86
CA HIS A 301 -1.77 -24.61 -9.32
C HIS A 301 -2.12 -25.69 -10.37
N GLY A 302 -1.50 -25.61 -11.54
CA GLY A 302 -1.19 -26.79 -12.36
C GLY A 302 -1.77 -26.81 -13.76
N GLY A 303 -2.59 -25.85 -14.18
CA GLY A 303 -3.04 -25.75 -15.58
C GLY A 303 -3.49 -27.07 -16.24
N PRO A 304 -3.28 -27.24 -17.56
CA PRO A 304 -3.71 -28.43 -18.30
C PRO A 304 -2.97 -29.73 -17.94
N THR A 305 -2.01 -29.72 -17.01
CA THR A 305 -1.34 -30.93 -16.46
C THR A 305 -1.65 -31.19 -14.97
N GLY A 306 -2.33 -30.27 -14.29
CA GLY A 306 -2.65 -30.32 -12.85
C GLY A 306 -4.05 -30.84 -12.58
N MET A 307 -4.77 -30.21 -11.65
CA MET A 307 -6.14 -30.65 -11.29
C MET A 307 -7.13 -30.55 -12.46
N LEU A 308 -7.01 -29.54 -13.34
CA LEU A 308 -7.92 -29.35 -14.49
C LEU A 308 -7.84 -30.50 -15.50
N SER A 309 -6.64 -31.05 -15.73
CA SER A 309 -6.41 -32.19 -16.65
C SER A 309 -7.21 -33.46 -16.30
N ARG A 310 -7.70 -33.53 -15.06
CA ARG A 310 -8.41 -34.69 -14.51
C ARG A 310 -9.92 -34.51 -14.56
N LEU A 311 -10.40 -33.37 -15.06
CA LEU A 311 -11.81 -33.01 -15.12
C LEU A 311 -12.26 -32.98 -16.59
N THR A 312 -13.48 -33.45 -16.82
CA THR A 312 -14.14 -33.33 -18.13
C THR A 312 -14.95 -32.04 -18.15
N LEU A 313 -14.51 -31.06 -18.94
CA LEU A 313 -15.17 -29.77 -19.09
C LEU A 313 -16.13 -29.79 -20.29
N GLU A 314 -17.23 -29.03 -20.23
CA GLU A 314 -18.19 -28.90 -21.35
C GLU A 314 -17.69 -27.97 -22.48
N GLY A 315 -16.60 -27.24 -22.26
CA GLY A 315 -15.99 -26.35 -23.25
C GLY A 315 -14.49 -26.18 -23.02
N ASP A 316 -13.83 -25.54 -23.99
CA ASP A 316 -12.39 -25.35 -23.97
C ASP A 316 -11.99 -24.31 -22.92
N PHE A 317 -11.15 -24.72 -21.97
CA PHE A 317 -10.50 -23.80 -21.06
C PHE A 317 -9.38 -23.07 -21.82
N PRO A 318 -9.27 -21.73 -21.73
CA PRO A 318 -8.35 -20.98 -22.57
C PRO A 318 -6.90 -21.28 -22.23
N GLU A 319 -6.05 -21.41 -23.25
CA GLU A 319 -4.62 -21.54 -23.07
C GLU A 319 -3.99 -20.17 -22.73
N PRO A 320 -3.06 -20.09 -21.75
CA PRO A 320 -2.44 -18.82 -21.39
C PRO A 320 -1.75 -18.13 -22.58
N ALA A 321 -1.14 -18.90 -23.49
CA ALA A 321 -0.47 -18.34 -24.66
C ALA A 321 -1.44 -17.57 -25.57
N ASP A 322 -2.67 -18.07 -25.75
CA ASP A 322 -3.68 -17.43 -26.59
C ASP A 322 -4.15 -16.12 -25.95
N LEU A 323 -4.38 -16.10 -24.63
CA LEU A 323 -4.75 -14.90 -23.88
C LEU A 323 -3.66 -13.81 -23.97
N LEU A 324 -2.39 -14.20 -23.94
CA LEU A 324 -1.27 -13.26 -24.02
C LEU A 324 -1.03 -12.73 -25.43
N SER A 325 -1.39 -13.48 -26.47
CA SER A 325 -1.21 -13.06 -27.86
C SER A 325 -2.22 -12.00 -28.29
N ASP A 326 -3.48 -12.11 -27.87
CA ASP A 326 -4.56 -11.19 -28.23
C ASP A 326 -5.63 -11.08 -27.12
N PRO A 327 -5.32 -10.41 -26.00
CA PRO A 327 -6.25 -10.29 -24.86
C PRO A 327 -7.53 -9.51 -25.22
N ALA A 328 -7.46 -8.58 -26.18
CA ALA A 328 -8.61 -7.81 -26.64
C ALA A 328 -9.65 -8.67 -27.36
N ARG A 329 -9.21 -9.66 -28.15
CA ARG A 329 -10.12 -10.63 -28.78
C ARG A 329 -10.88 -11.45 -27.74
N TRP A 330 -10.19 -11.91 -26.70
CA TRP A 330 -10.81 -12.70 -25.62
C TRP A 330 -11.82 -11.90 -24.78
N LEU A 331 -11.57 -10.60 -24.59
CA LEU A 331 -12.53 -9.69 -23.95
C LEU A 331 -13.86 -9.60 -24.71
N ARG A 332 -13.82 -9.67 -26.04
CA ARG A 332 -15.01 -9.62 -26.92
C ARG A 332 -15.71 -10.98 -27.09
N GLY A 333 -15.09 -12.04 -26.60
CA GLY A 333 -15.60 -13.40 -26.65
C GLY A 333 -14.98 -14.26 -27.76
N VAL A 334 -14.62 -15.49 -27.41
CA VAL A 334 -14.13 -16.53 -28.31
C VAL A 334 -14.84 -17.84 -27.96
N SER A 335 -15.50 -18.47 -28.94
CA SER A 335 -16.16 -19.77 -28.76
C SER A 335 -17.11 -19.86 -27.54
N GLY A 336 -17.84 -18.77 -27.24
CA GLY A 336 -18.75 -18.71 -26.10
C GLY A 336 -18.09 -18.37 -24.75
N LEU A 337 -16.79 -18.07 -24.72
CA LEU A 337 -16.07 -17.63 -23.53
C LEU A 337 -15.61 -16.18 -23.68
N GLU A 338 -16.00 -15.33 -22.73
CA GLU A 338 -15.38 -14.02 -22.53
C GLU A 338 -14.31 -14.14 -21.44
N ALA A 339 -13.08 -13.70 -21.75
CA ALA A 339 -11.96 -13.75 -20.81
C ALA A 339 -11.23 -12.41 -20.74
N ALA A 340 -10.98 -11.94 -19.52
CA ALA A 340 -10.46 -10.61 -19.25
C ALA A 340 -9.20 -10.68 -18.37
N VAL A 341 -8.06 -10.29 -18.93
CA VAL A 341 -6.79 -10.23 -18.19
C VAL A 341 -6.71 -8.92 -17.42
N VAL A 342 -6.52 -8.97 -16.10
CA VAL A 342 -6.40 -7.75 -15.27
C VAL A 342 -5.10 -7.01 -15.62
N HIS A 343 -5.21 -5.71 -15.94
CA HIS A 343 -4.06 -4.85 -16.21
C HIS A 343 -3.31 -4.50 -14.91
N SER A 344 -1.98 -4.45 -15.00
CA SER A 344 -1.12 -3.82 -13.97
C SER A 344 -0.15 -2.86 -14.64
N THR A 345 0.34 -1.87 -13.87
CA THR A 345 1.36 -0.89 -14.29
C THR A 345 2.62 -1.54 -14.87
N ALA A 346 3.01 -2.70 -14.35
CA ALA A 346 4.13 -3.49 -14.86
C ALA A 346 3.94 -4.00 -16.30
N MET A 347 2.70 -4.03 -16.82
CA MET A 347 2.39 -4.41 -18.21
C MET A 347 2.49 -3.21 -19.19
N GLY A 348 2.79 -2.02 -18.70
CA GLY A 348 2.88 -0.79 -19.49
C GLY A 348 1.73 0.18 -19.25
N SER A 349 1.67 1.22 -20.07
CA SER A 349 0.67 2.30 -19.94
C SER A 349 -0.74 1.86 -20.33
N HIS A 350 -1.75 2.51 -19.76
CA HIS A 350 -3.16 2.32 -20.09
C HIS A 350 -3.83 3.69 -20.29
N GLY A 351 -4.69 3.83 -21.30
CA GLY A 351 -5.36 5.10 -21.63
C GLY A 351 -6.40 5.55 -20.61
N VAL A 352 -6.95 4.60 -19.83
CA VAL A 352 -7.80 4.89 -18.67
C VAL A 352 -6.94 4.97 -17.41
N MET A 353 -7.05 6.10 -16.69
CA MET A 353 -6.37 6.29 -15.41
C MET A 353 -7.23 5.78 -14.24
N PRO A 354 -6.65 5.42 -13.09
CA PRO A 354 -7.39 4.74 -12.03
C PRO A 354 -8.16 5.69 -11.11
N GLY A 355 -9.03 5.08 -10.30
CA GLY A 355 -9.91 5.73 -9.34
C GLY A 355 -11.15 6.39 -9.96
N LEU A 356 -12.14 6.68 -9.11
CA LEU A 356 -13.37 7.40 -9.44
C LEU A 356 -13.44 8.72 -8.70
N MET A 357 -13.82 9.78 -9.41
CA MET A 357 -14.04 11.09 -8.82
C MET A 357 -15.39 11.14 -8.10
N PRO A 358 -15.61 12.07 -7.14
CA PRO A 358 -16.87 12.14 -6.40
C PRO A 358 -18.14 12.12 -7.28
N ARG A 359 -18.11 12.72 -8.47
CA ARG A 359 -19.23 12.70 -9.41
C ARG A 359 -19.69 11.29 -9.82
N ASP A 360 -18.76 10.35 -10.03
CA ASP A 360 -19.11 8.97 -10.37
C ASP A 360 -19.25 8.11 -9.11
N ARG A 361 -18.34 8.31 -8.15
CA ARG A 361 -18.21 7.49 -6.94
C ARG A 361 -19.42 7.58 -6.03
N VAL A 362 -19.94 8.79 -5.78
CA VAL A 362 -21.06 8.99 -4.85
C VAL A 362 -22.33 8.30 -5.34
N PRO A 363 -22.86 8.59 -6.55
CA PRO A 363 -24.08 7.95 -7.02
C PRO A 363 -23.93 6.43 -7.16
N LEU A 364 -22.74 5.93 -7.55
CA LEU A 364 -22.49 4.50 -7.61
C LEU A 364 -22.52 3.84 -6.21
N THR A 365 -21.99 4.53 -5.20
CA THR A 365 -22.03 4.06 -3.81
C THR A 365 -23.46 4.09 -3.25
N GLU A 366 -24.23 5.14 -3.55
CA GLU A 366 -25.63 5.28 -3.12
C GLU A 366 -26.56 4.26 -3.82
N TRP A 367 -26.31 3.94 -5.09
CA TRP A 367 -26.99 2.83 -5.76
C TRP A 367 -26.71 1.50 -5.05
N PHE A 368 -25.44 1.22 -4.72
CA PHE A 368 -25.06 0.00 -4.02
C PHE A 368 -25.63 -0.05 -2.59
N GLU A 369 -25.76 1.10 -1.92
CA GLU A 369 -26.36 1.20 -0.59
C GLU A 369 -27.80 0.67 -0.54
N SER A 370 -28.53 0.79 -1.66
CA SER A 370 -29.89 0.25 -1.76
C SER A 370 -29.95 -1.28 -1.70
N ALA A 371 -28.80 -1.97 -1.78
CA ALA A 371 -28.70 -3.43 -1.60
C ALA A 371 -28.63 -3.86 -0.13
N PHE A 372 -28.37 -2.94 0.80
CA PHE A 372 -28.27 -3.28 2.21
C PHE A 372 -29.66 -3.63 2.78
N PRO A 373 -29.76 -4.69 3.60
CA PRO A 373 -31.01 -4.98 4.31
C PRO A 373 -31.28 -3.92 5.38
N ASP A 374 -32.54 -3.76 5.78
CA ASP A 374 -32.99 -2.84 6.83
C ASP A 374 -32.25 -3.01 8.18
N ALA A 375 -31.64 -4.17 8.41
CA ALA A 375 -30.83 -4.46 9.59
C ALA A 375 -29.48 -3.71 9.63
N ILE A 376 -29.05 -3.11 8.51
CA ILE A 376 -27.75 -2.45 8.36
C ILE A 376 -27.96 -1.02 7.87
N GLY A 377 -27.47 -0.05 8.63
CA GLY A 377 -27.58 1.37 8.31
C GLY A 377 -26.23 2.00 7.97
N ARG A 378 -26.26 3.12 7.25
CA ARG A 378 -25.08 3.97 7.03
C ARG A 378 -24.59 4.54 8.36
N LEU A 379 -23.27 4.65 8.53
CA LEU A 379 -22.71 5.42 9.62
C LEU A 379 -23.15 6.89 9.54
N PRO A 380 -23.36 7.56 10.68
CA PRO A 380 -23.56 9.01 10.70
C PRO A 380 -22.42 9.76 10.01
N ASP A 381 -22.75 10.90 9.42
CA ASP A 381 -21.72 11.80 8.88
C ASP A 381 -20.82 12.27 10.03
N LEU A 382 -19.49 12.25 9.81
CA LEU A 382 -18.54 12.70 10.81
C LEU A 382 -18.49 14.22 10.85
N GLU A 383 -18.43 14.75 12.05
CA GLU A 383 -18.34 16.17 12.31
C GLU A 383 -16.89 16.61 12.44
N ARG A 384 -16.62 17.84 11.99
CA ARG A 384 -15.30 18.44 12.11
C ARG A 384 -14.96 18.69 13.59
N VAL A 385 -13.74 18.33 13.99
CA VAL A 385 -13.17 18.76 15.28
C VAL A 385 -12.89 20.26 15.22
N THR A 386 -13.49 21.02 16.14
CA THR A 386 -13.39 22.48 16.23
C THR A 386 -12.76 22.98 17.52
N LYS A 387 -12.71 22.15 18.58
CA LYS A 387 -12.09 22.48 19.87
C LYS A 387 -10.62 22.85 19.71
N HIS A 388 -9.91 22.07 18.89
CA HIS A 388 -8.48 22.19 18.68
C HIS A 388 -8.17 22.77 17.30
N ARG A 389 -7.17 23.66 17.22
CA ARG A 389 -6.72 24.24 15.94
C ARG A 389 -6.23 23.12 15.00
N PRO A 390 -6.72 23.02 13.76
CA PRO A 390 -6.34 21.91 12.87
C PRO A 390 -4.96 22.08 12.21
N ALA A 391 -4.46 23.32 12.12
CA ALA A 391 -3.19 23.64 11.48
C ALA A 391 -2.12 24.00 12.51
N PRO A 392 -0.85 23.58 12.33
CA PRO A 392 0.24 24.00 13.19
C PRO A 392 0.48 25.51 13.09
N VAL A 393 1.10 26.06 14.14
CA VAL A 393 1.38 27.50 14.26
C VAL A 393 2.29 27.98 13.14
N ASN A 394 3.34 27.22 12.87
CA ASN A 394 4.34 27.49 11.84
C ASN A 394 3.96 26.98 10.44
N ARG A 395 2.66 26.74 10.16
CA ARG A 395 2.19 26.35 8.82
C ARG A 395 2.76 27.31 7.77
N ALA A 396 3.27 26.74 6.67
CA ALA A 396 3.76 27.52 5.54
C ALA A 396 2.71 28.54 5.09
N ARG A 397 3.09 29.82 5.14
CA ARG A 397 2.27 30.91 4.60
C ARG A 397 2.23 30.79 3.08
N SER A 398 1.07 31.08 2.49
CA SER A 398 0.98 31.32 1.05
C SER A 398 1.95 32.46 0.69
N LEU A 399 2.63 32.34 -0.45
CA LEU A 399 3.46 33.42 -0.93
C LEU A 399 2.58 34.66 -1.19
N PRO A 400 3.03 35.87 -0.80
CA PRO A 400 2.33 37.10 -1.13
C PRO A 400 2.04 37.24 -2.63
N ALA A 401 0.94 37.91 -2.94
CA ALA A 401 0.51 38.15 -4.32
C ALA A 401 1.44 39.13 -5.02
N ASP A 402 1.94 40.12 -4.29
CA ASP A 402 2.93 41.09 -4.75
C ASP A 402 4.33 40.48 -4.83
N GLU A 403 5.14 41.01 -5.74
CA GLU A 403 6.47 40.50 -6.05
C GLU A 403 7.49 40.74 -4.93
N VAL A 404 7.36 41.86 -4.22
CA VAL A 404 8.24 42.25 -3.12
C VAL A 404 8.09 41.27 -1.96
N GLY A 405 6.86 41.10 -1.44
CA GLY A 405 6.58 40.18 -0.34
C GLY A 405 6.88 38.74 -0.70
N ARG A 406 6.67 38.33 -1.96
CA ARG A 406 7.08 36.99 -2.44
C ARG A 406 8.59 36.79 -2.33
N SER A 407 9.37 37.79 -2.72
CA SER A 407 10.84 37.74 -2.69
C SER A 407 11.36 37.75 -1.26
N GLU A 408 10.77 38.56 -0.37
CA GLU A 408 11.10 38.61 1.06
C GLU A 408 10.85 37.26 1.76
N GLU A 409 9.68 36.64 1.53
CA GLU A 409 9.35 35.35 2.14
C GLU A 409 10.25 34.22 1.60
N LYS A 410 10.62 34.25 0.32
CA LYS A 410 11.62 33.33 -0.26
C LYS A 410 12.98 33.52 0.41
N ALA A 411 13.44 34.76 0.55
CA ALA A 411 14.71 35.09 1.20
C ALA A 411 14.74 34.65 2.67
N ARG A 412 13.63 34.85 3.41
CA ARG A 412 13.47 34.38 4.80
C ARG A 412 13.61 32.87 4.92
N ARG A 413 12.93 32.10 4.04
CA ARG A 413 13.02 30.62 4.03
C ARG A 413 14.43 30.14 3.66
N ALA A 414 15.06 30.76 2.67
CA ALA A 414 16.43 30.47 2.30
C ALA A 414 17.40 30.70 3.46
N ARG A 415 17.28 31.85 4.15
CA ARG A 415 18.06 32.17 5.35
C ARG A 415 17.87 31.13 6.46
N GLN A 416 16.63 30.76 6.77
CA GLN A 416 16.35 29.72 7.78
C GLN A 416 17.03 28.39 7.46
N ARG A 417 16.99 27.95 6.19
CA ARG A 417 17.70 26.73 5.74
C ARG A 417 19.20 26.83 5.92
N ARG A 418 19.81 27.98 5.58
CA ARG A 418 21.25 28.19 5.74
C ARG A 418 21.66 28.11 7.22
N GLU A 419 20.92 28.77 8.11
CA GLU A 419 21.15 28.68 9.56
C GLU A 419 21.01 27.24 10.09
N GLY A 420 19.98 26.52 9.63
CA GLY A 420 19.77 25.12 10.03
C GLY A 420 20.87 24.19 9.53
N LEU A 421 21.34 24.37 8.29
CA LEU A 421 22.48 23.60 7.76
C LEU A 421 23.77 23.89 8.52
N ALA A 422 24.04 25.16 8.85
CA ALA A 422 25.22 25.54 9.63
C ALA A 422 25.21 24.86 11.01
N ARG A 423 24.04 24.81 11.68
CA ARG A 423 23.88 24.11 12.97
C ARG A 423 24.11 22.60 12.83
N LEU A 424 23.47 21.93 11.87
CA LEU A 424 23.63 20.48 11.66
C LEU A 424 25.08 20.08 11.38
N ASN A 425 25.77 20.92 10.63
CA ASN A 425 27.15 20.68 10.24
C ASN A 425 28.16 21.07 11.34
N GLY A 426 27.71 21.66 12.45
CA GLY A 426 28.58 22.10 13.55
C GLY A 426 29.47 23.29 13.20
N GLY A 427 29.11 24.06 12.17
CA GLY A 427 29.94 25.15 11.67
C GLY A 427 29.41 25.75 10.37
N ARG A 428 29.98 26.88 9.96
CA ARG A 428 29.48 27.68 8.83
C ARG A 428 29.74 27.07 7.46
N THR A 429 30.50 25.99 7.30
CA THR A 429 30.88 25.51 5.96
C THR A 429 30.28 24.15 5.63
N ILE A 430 29.38 24.08 4.65
CA ILE A 430 28.87 22.81 4.13
C ILE A 430 29.55 22.43 2.83
N ASP A 431 30.06 21.20 2.77
CA ASP A 431 30.60 20.61 1.54
C ASP A 431 29.61 19.61 0.95
N LEU A 432 29.27 19.84 -0.32
CA LEU A 432 28.33 19.03 -1.09
C LEU A 432 29.05 18.42 -2.29
N ASP A 433 28.58 17.23 -2.67
CA ASP A 433 29.06 16.51 -3.83
C ASP A 433 27.94 16.35 -4.86
N PHE A 434 28.23 16.64 -6.11
CA PHE A 434 27.33 16.32 -7.20
C PHE A 434 28.06 15.61 -8.34
N LEU A 435 27.77 14.32 -8.47
CA LEU A 435 28.32 13.44 -9.49
C LEU A 435 27.33 13.36 -10.65
N TRP A 436 27.69 13.97 -11.77
CA TRP A 436 26.80 14.24 -12.91
C TRP A 436 27.28 13.59 -14.20
N ASN A 437 26.36 13.35 -15.12
CA ASN A 437 26.65 12.81 -16.44
C ASN A 437 26.16 13.75 -17.55
N THR A 438 24.98 14.34 -17.41
CA THR A 438 24.38 15.22 -18.43
C THR A 438 24.50 16.70 -18.07
N SER A 439 24.85 17.52 -19.06
CA SER A 439 25.09 18.96 -18.86
C SER A 439 23.81 19.69 -18.45
N GLU A 440 22.65 19.27 -18.94
CA GLU A 440 21.35 19.86 -18.60
C GLU A 440 21.00 19.65 -17.12
N ILE A 441 21.21 18.43 -16.61
CA ILE A 441 21.00 18.14 -15.19
C ILE A 441 22.02 18.89 -14.35
N ARG A 442 23.28 19.01 -14.80
CA ARG A 442 24.28 19.83 -14.12
C ARG A 442 23.83 21.26 -13.91
N ILE A 443 23.37 21.91 -14.97
CA ILE A 443 22.89 23.29 -14.89
C ILE A 443 21.67 23.38 -13.97
N ALA A 444 20.70 22.46 -14.11
CA ALA A 444 19.49 22.45 -13.28
C ALA A 444 19.79 22.23 -11.80
N MET A 445 20.73 21.33 -11.46
CA MET A 445 21.12 21.03 -10.09
C MET A 445 21.84 22.19 -9.40
N VAL A 446 22.71 22.91 -10.11
CA VAL A 446 23.34 24.13 -9.57
C VAL A 446 22.27 25.20 -9.32
N LYS A 447 21.43 25.50 -10.32
CA LYS A 447 20.34 26.47 -10.17
C LYS A 447 19.35 26.11 -9.06
N GLY A 448 19.01 24.84 -8.93
CA GLY A 448 18.11 24.36 -7.88
C GLY A 448 18.71 24.55 -6.48
N LEU A 449 20.02 24.41 -6.32
CA LEU A 449 20.71 24.72 -5.07
C LEU A 449 20.68 26.22 -4.77
N GLU A 450 20.99 27.05 -5.77
CA GLU A 450 20.95 28.51 -5.68
C GLU A 450 19.55 29.00 -5.30
N GLU A 451 18.49 28.48 -5.94
CA GLU A 451 17.11 28.83 -5.61
C GLU A 451 16.74 28.40 -4.18
N LEU A 452 17.09 27.16 -3.79
CA LEU A 452 16.69 26.60 -2.50
C LEU A 452 17.33 27.34 -1.33
N LEU A 453 18.60 27.74 -1.47
CA LEU A 453 19.39 28.40 -0.45
C LEU A 453 19.53 29.91 -0.66
N GLY A 454 18.91 30.50 -1.69
CA GLY A 454 18.98 31.93 -2.00
C GLY A 454 20.41 32.41 -2.21
N LEU A 455 21.17 31.68 -3.04
CA LEU A 455 22.57 31.97 -3.37
C LEU A 455 22.65 32.72 -4.70
N SER A 456 23.68 33.55 -4.88
CA SER A 456 23.91 34.29 -6.12
C SER A 456 25.39 34.46 -6.39
N GLY A 457 25.81 34.27 -7.64
CA GLY A 457 27.18 34.55 -8.10
C GLY A 457 28.21 33.60 -7.47
N PRO A 458 28.27 32.32 -7.88
CA PRO A 458 29.28 31.40 -7.37
C PRO A 458 30.69 31.91 -7.69
N GLU A 459 31.57 31.88 -6.71
CA GLU A 459 33.00 32.06 -6.91
C GLU A 459 33.61 30.72 -7.32
N PRO A 460 34.34 30.64 -8.45
CA PRO A 460 35.12 29.46 -8.78
C PRO A 460 36.19 29.23 -7.71
N GLU A 461 36.12 28.12 -6.98
CA GLU A 461 37.08 27.80 -5.92
C GLU A 461 38.18 26.88 -6.48
N GLY A 462 39.16 27.48 -7.16
CA GLY A 462 40.24 26.76 -7.83
C GLY A 462 39.88 26.35 -9.26
N SER A 463 39.66 25.05 -9.52
CA SER A 463 39.27 24.54 -10.85
C SER A 463 37.78 24.76 -11.15
N ASP A 464 37.38 24.78 -12.43
CA ASP A 464 35.98 24.91 -12.92
C ASP A 464 34.98 23.85 -12.39
N ASP A 465 35.46 22.91 -11.58
CA ASP A 465 34.74 21.80 -10.99
C ASP A 465 34.36 22.05 -9.51
N ARG A 466 34.58 23.27 -8.99
CA ARG A 466 34.18 23.67 -7.64
C ARG A 466 33.53 25.04 -7.63
N LEU A 467 32.36 25.11 -7.02
CA LEU A 467 31.61 26.34 -6.83
C LEU A 467 31.53 26.63 -5.33
N ALA A 468 31.84 27.87 -4.95
CA ALA A 468 31.67 28.35 -3.59
C ALA A 468 30.67 29.52 -3.57
N TRP A 469 29.85 29.57 -2.53
CA TRP A 469 29.01 30.73 -2.21
C TRP A 469 29.22 31.10 -0.77
N HIS A 470 29.36 32.40 -0.51
CA HIS A 470 29.54 32.95 0.83
C HIS A 470 28.29 33.72 1.24
N THR A 471 27.72 33.37 2.38
CA THR A 471 26.60 34.10 2.99
C THR A 471 26.89 34.40 4.46
N PRO A 472 26.18 35.37 5.09
CA PRO A 472 26.35 35.67 6.50
C PRO A 472 26.11 34.47 7.43
N GLU A 473 25.31 33.50 7.00
CA GLU A 473 24.96 32.31 7.81
C GLU A 473 25.75 31.06 7.44
N LEU A 474 26.16 30.90 6.17
CA LEU A 474 26.69 29.65 5.63
C LEU A 474 27.60 29.88 4.40
N ASP A 475 28.75 29.22 4.39
CA ASP A 475 29.60 28.99 3.23
C ASP A 475 29.21 27.64 2.60
N VAL A 476 28.81 27.67 1.33
CA VAL A 476 28.40 26.47 0.59
C VAL A 476 29.48 26.16 -0.43
N ARG A 477 30.04 24.94 -0.38
CA ARG A 477 30.99 24.44 -1.37
C ARG A 477 30.39 23.25 -2.10
N LEU A 478 30.20 23.37 -3.41
CA LEU A 478 29.71 22.30 -4.27
C LEU A 478 30.84 21.81 -5.16
N ARG A 479 31.22 20.54 -5.00
CA ARG A 479 32.13 19.87 -5.93
C ARG A 479 31.31 19.20 -7.04
N LEU A 480 31.65 19.53 -8.28
CA LEU A 480 31.07 18.98 -9.49
C LEU A 480 32.03 17.94 -10.06
N GLN A 481 31.57 16.70 -10.25
CA GLN A 481 32.39 15.64 -10.83
C GLN A 481 31.63 14.88 -11.90
N ARG A 482 32.30 14.45 -12.96
CA ARG A 482 31.73 13.46 -13.87
C ARG A 482 31.55 12.12 -13.14
N ILE A 483 30.33 11.60 -13.14
CA ILE A 483 30.04 10.28 -12.56
C ILE A 483 30.59 9.14 -13.44
N SER A 484 30.58 9.32 -14.76
CA SER A 484 31.12 8.37 -15.74
C SER A 484 30.56 6.95 -15.52
N ALA A 485 31.40 5.92 -15.58
CA ALA A 485 31.00 4.52 -15.43
C ALA A 485 30.30 4.19 -14.10
N LEU A 486 30.49 5.00 -13.04
CA LEU A 486 29.84 4.77 -11.74
C LEU A 486 28.31 4.90 -11.81
N GLY A 487 27.78 5.74 -12.70
CA GLY A 487 26.33 5.91 -12.89
C GLY A 487 25.70 4.86 -13.81
N GLY A 488 26.53 4.09 -14.53
CA GLY A 488 26.10 2.99 -15.40
C GLY A 488 25.77 1.73 -14.62
N GLY A 489 25.29 0.70 -15.33
CA GLY A 489 24.96 -0.59 -14.72
C GLY A 489 26.17 -1.22 -14.00
N LEU A 490 25.91 -2.08 -13.02
CA LEU A 490 26.94 -2.92 -12.42
C LEU A 490 27.62 -3.77 -13.49
N PRO A 491 28.92 -4.10 -13.34
CA PRO A 491 29.63 -4.98 -14.26
C PRO A 491 29.16 -6.44 -14.05
N LEU A 492 27.96 -6.75 -14.54
CA LEU A 492 27.28 -8.01 -14.34
C LEU A 492 26.72 -8.50 -15.68
N ASP A 493 27.19 -9.65 -16.11
CA ASP A 493 26.70 -10.29 -17.33
C ASP A 493 25.33 -10.93 -17.10
N LYS A 494 24.52 -10.97 -18.16
CA LYS A 494 23.18 -11.60 -18.13
C LYS A 494 23.22 -13.06 -17.71
N ALA A 495 24.29 -13.79 -18.02
CA ALA A 495 24.51 -15.17 -17.60
C ALA A 495 24.68 -15.31 -16.08
N ASP A 496 25.23 -14.27 -15.43
CA ASP A 496 25.60 -14.28 -14.01
C ASP A 496 24.56 -13.61 -13.11
N ARG A 497 23.45 -13.12 -13.65
CA ARG A 497 22.36 -12.44 -12.92
C ARG A 497 21.75 -13.23 -11.76
N ARG A 498 22.04 -14.53 -11.66
CA ARG A 498 21.58 -15.42 -10.57
C ARG A 498 22.70 -15.90 -9.66
N ARG A 499 23.97 -15.72 -10.04
CA ARG A 499 25.11 -16.17 -9.25
C ARG A 499 25.34 -15.17 -8.12
N THR A 500 25.18 -15.63 -6.89
CA THR A 500 25.28 -14.79 -5.70
C THR A 500 26.69 -14.23 -5.57
N VAL A 501 27.70 -15.04 -5.92
CA VAL A 501 29.11 -14.62 -5.91
C VAL A 501 29.37 -13.51 -6.93
N ALA A 502 28.86 -13.62 -8.16
CA ALA A 502 29.05 -12.61 -9.20
C ALA A 502 28.35 -11.28 -8.87
N ILE A 503 27.11 -11.34 -8.39
CA ILE A 503 26.36 -10.16 -7.94
C ILE A 503 27.11 -9.46 -6.80
N ARG A 504 27.57 -10.24 -5.81
CA ARG A 504 28.36 -9.73 -4.68
C ARG A 504 29.64 -9.04 -5.16
N ALA A 505 30.38 -9.66 -6.07
CA ALA A 505 31.61 -9.10 -6.62
C ALA A 505 31.33 -7.78 -7.36
N ALA A 506 30.29 -7.73 -8.19
CA ALA A 506 29.89 -6.53 -8.92
C ALA A 506 29.46 -5.39 -7.98
N ILE A 507 28.69 -5.70 -6.93
CA ILE A 507 28.31 -4.75 -5.88
C ILE A 507 29.55 -4.26 -5.12
N GLN A 508 30.44 -5.17 -4.70
CA GLN A 508 31.61 -4.83 -3.91
C GLN A 508 32.61 -3.98 -4.71
N SER A 509 32.80 -4.27 -6.00
CA SER A 509 33.60 -3.44 -6.92
C SER A 509 33.01 -2.03 -6.99
N ARG A 510 31.71 -1.88 -7.31
CA ARG A 510 31.09 -0.56 -7.41
C ARG A 510 31.07 0.20 -6.08
N ARG A 511 30.84 -0.49 -4.96
CA ARG A 511 30.93 0.05 -3.59
C ARG A 511 32.32 0.64 -3.33
N THR A 512 33.37 -0.13 -3.61
CA THR A 512 34.78 0.26 -3.39
C THR A 512 35.17 1.45 -4.27
N GLU A 513 34.81 1.43 -5.55
CA GLU A 513 35.09 2.54 -6.48
C GLU A 513 34.40 3.84 -6.04
N THR A 514 33.15 3.73 -5.56
CA THR A 514 32.37 4.88 -5.06
C THR A 514 32.99 5.44 -3.78
N ALA A 515 33.36 4.56 -2.84
CA ALA A 515 34.03 4.95 -1.60
C ALA A 515 35.36 5.66 -1.90
N ALA A 516 36.17 5.12 -2.83
CA ALA A 516 37.43 5.73 -3.26
C ALA A 516 37.20 7.13 -3.88
N ARG A 517 36.16 7.31 -4.69
CA ARG A 517 35.81 8.61 -5.29
C ARG A 517 35.47 9.67 -4.24
N LEU A 518 34.87 9.25 -3.13
CA LEU A 518 34.41 10.11 -2.05
C LEU A 518 35.32 10.06 -0.80
N ALA A 519 36.50 9.42 -0.88
CA ALA A 519 37.33 9.07 0.28
C ALA A 519 37.70 10.25 1.20
N ARG A 520 37.80 11.46 0.64
CA ARG A 520 38.04 12.69 1.43
C ARG A 520 36.98 12.93 2.52
N ASN A 521 35.77 12.40 2.34
CA ASN A 521 34.64 12.59 3.24
C ASN A 521 34.72 11.61 4.43
N ALA A 522 35.51 10.53 4.31
CA ALA A 522 35.56 9.45 5.30
C ALA A 522 36.13 9.90 6.66
N SER A 523 36.98 10.93 6.69
CA SER A 523 37.55 11.49 7.93
C SER A 523 36.72 12.62 8.53
N ARG A 524 35.58 12.98 7.92
CA ARG A 524 34.73 14.07 8.44
C ARG A 524 34.00 13.61 9.69
N GLU A 525 33.96 14.51 10.66
CA GLU A 525 33.20 14.33 11.89
C GLU A 525 31.69 14.19 11.59
N ARG A 526 31.15 15.13 10.81
CA ARG A 526 29.74 15.14 10.37
C ARG A 526 29.57 14.49 8.99
N PRO A 527 28.47 13.73 8.77
CA PRO A 527 28.18 13.13 7.46
C PRO A 527 28.12 14.15 6.32
N ALA A 528 28.72 13.83 5.18
CA ALA A 528 28.59 14.60 3.95
C ALA A 528 27.32 14.24 3.17
N LEU A 529 26.98 15.01 2.13
CA LEU A 529 25.89 14.71 1.21
C LEU A 529 26.38 14.70 -0.25
N ALA A 530 26.06 13.61 -0.96
CA ALA A 530 26.28 13.48 -2.39
C ALA A 530 24.96 13.29 -3.13
N VAL A 531 24.78 14.02 -4.24
CA VAL A 531 23.77 13.73 -5.25
C VAL A 531 24.44 13.02 -6.43
N LEU A 532 23.86 11.92 -6.88
CA LEU A 532 24.39 11.09 -7.95
C LEU A 532 23.37 10.97 -9.09
N GLU A 533 23.78 11.32 -10.30
CA GLU A 533 22.98 11.08 -11.51
C GLU A 533 23.10 9.61 -11.94
N ILE A 534 21.99 8.88 -11.94
CA ILE A 534 21.93 7.48 -12.39
C ILE A 534 20.88 7.31 -13.50
N LEU A 535 20.96 6.21 -14.24
CA LEU A 535 19.97 5.90 -15.25
C LEU A 535 18.65 5.44 -14.61
N GLU A 536 17.56 5.58 -15.35
CA GLU A 536 16.30 4.96 -14.97
C GLU A 536 16.43 3.44 -14.96
N ARG A 537 15.67 2.77 -14.08
CA ARG A 537 15.76 1.31 -13.88
C ARG A 537 15.58 0.51 -15.18
N GLY A 538 14.72 0.99 -16.08
CA GLY A 538 14.44 0.35 -17.37
C GLY A 538 15.56 0.48 -18.40
N SER A 539 16.57 1.33 -18.15
CA SER A 539 17.73 1.48 -19.04
C SER A 539 18.80 0.39 -18.84
N TYR A 540 18.71 -0.41 -17.76
CA TYR A 540 19.66 -1.50 -17.51
C TYR A 540 19.19 -2.80 -18.19
N GLU A 541 20.10 -3.54 -18.81
CA GLU A 541 19.78 -4.79 -19.53
C GLU A 541 19.16 -5.86 -18.59
N ILE A 542 19.63 -5.90 -17.34
CA ILE A 542 19.11 -6.76 -16.27
C ILE A 542 18.84 -5.92 -15.03
N SER A 543 17.80 -6.28 -14.28
CA SER A 543 17.38 -5.52 -13.08
C SER A 543 18.41 -5.54 -11.96
N GLU A 544 19.19 -6.62 -11.88
CA GLU A 544 20.26 -6.85 -10.90
C GLU A 544 21.49 -5.97 -11.18
N ALA A 545 21.59 -5.36 -12.36
CA ALA A 545 22.65 -4.42 -12.69
C ALA A 545 22.36 -2.99 -12.23
N ASP A 546 21.22 -2.72 -11.56
CA ASP A 546 20.94 -1.41 -10.97
C ASP A 546 22.02 -1.03 -9.94
N PRO A 547 22.80 0.05 -10.17
CA PRO A 547 23.93 0.41 -9.33
C PRO A 547 23.51 1.13 -8.04
N LYS A 548 22.24 1.55 -7.90
CA LYS A 548 21.75 2.40 -6.81
C LYS A 548 22.10 1.83 -5.43
N PHE A 549 21.97 0.50 -5.27
CA PHE A 549 22.35 -0.21 -4.05
C PHE A 549 23.84 -0.04 -3.72
N ALA A 550 24.70 -0.43 -4.66
CA ALA A 550 26.15 -0.40 -4.46
C ALA A 550 26.69 1.03 -4.28
N LEU A 551 26.11 2.00 -5.00
CA LEU A 551 26.43 3.42 -4.85
C LEU A 551 26.09 3.90 -3.44
N ARG A 552 24.91 3.58 -2.90
CA ARG A 552 24.53 3.99 -1.54
C ARG A 552 25.43 3.36 -0.47
N LEU A 553 25.83 2.09 -0.63
CA LEU A 553 26.82 1.46 0.27
C LEU A 553 28.18 2.16 0.20
N GLY A 554 28.69 2.43 -1.00
CA GLY A 554 29.99 3.08 -1.18
C GLY A 554 30.00 4.53 -0.68
N CYS A 555 28.89 5.26 -0.83
CA CYS A 555 28.70 6.55 -0.16
C CYS A 555 28.75 6.39 1.37
N GLY A 556 28.06 5.38 1.92
CA GLY A 556 28.09 5.07 3.35
C GLY A 556 29.49 4.80 3.89
N ASP A 557 30.31 4.02 3.18
CA ASP A 557 31.71 3.75 3.54
C ASP A 557 32.57 5.03 3.57
N ALA A 558 32.24 5.99 2.72
CA ALA A 558 32.87 7.31 2.69
C ALA A 558 32.20 8.32 3.65
N ARG A 559 31.40 7.87 4.63
CA ARG A 559 30.59 8.71 5.55
C ARG A 559 29.77 9.78 4.82
N THR A 560 29.21 9.41 3.67
CA THR A 560 28.45 10.30 2.79
C THR A 560 27.03 9.76 2.59
N LEU A 561 26.02 10.59 2.82
CA LEU A 561 24.63 10.29 2.49
C LEU A 561 24.41 10.46 0.98
N SER A 562 23.51 9.66 0.41
CA SER A 562 23.27 9.65 -1.03
C SER A 562 21.83 9.96 -1.41
N GLN A 563 21.71 10.88 -2.36
CA GLN A 563 20.47 11.12 -3.09
C GLN A 563 20.68 10.93 -4.59
N PHE A 564 19.64 10.50 -5.29
CA PHE A 564 19.73 10.17 -6.71
C PHE A 564 18.85 11.10 -7.56
N VAL A 565 19.39 11.51 -8.71
CA VAL A 565 18.65 12.23 -9.74
C VAL A 565 18.64 11.40 -11.03
N LEU A 566 17.50 11.38 -11.71
CA LEU A 566 17.31 10.64 -12.95
C LEU A 566 17.21 11.62 -14.13
N PRO A 567 17.71 11.24 -15.33
CA PRO A 567 17.39 11.94 -16.56
C PRO A 567 15.89 12.05 -16.79
N GLN A 568 15.44 13.20 -17.28
CA GLN A 568 14.06 13.37 -17.71
C GLN A 568 13.89 12.82 -19.14
N PRO A 569 12.78 12.10 -19.43
CA PRO A 569 12.50 11.61 -20.77
C PRO A 569 12.42 12.78 -21.77
N PRO A 570 12.70 12.53 -23.06
CA PRO A 570 12.65 13.58 -24.07
C PRO A 570 11.24 14.18 -24.18
N ASP A 571 11.12 15.49 -23.95
CA ASP A 571 9.91 16.28 -24.19
C ASP A 571 10.13 17.18 -25.42
N LYS A 572 9.14 17.24 -26.32
CA LYS A 572 9.16 18.11 -27.51
C LYS A 572 9.15 19.58 -27.15
N ASN A 573 8.65 19.95 -25.96
CA ASN A 573 8.68 21.31 -25.44
C ASN A 573 9.89 21.51 -24.52
N THR A 574 10.97 22.06 -25.08
CA THR A 574 12.23 22.32 -24.38
C THR A 574 12.08 23.25 -23.17
N LYS A 575 11.20 24.26 -23.22
CA LYS A 575 10.95 25.16 -22.07
C LYS A 575 10.31 24.42 -20.91
N ARG A 576 9.26 23.65 -21.20
CA ARG A 576 8.55 22.85 -20.19
C ARG A 576 9.49 21.82 -19.55
N ARG A 577 10.35 21.19 -20.36
CA ARG A 577 11.39 20.27 -19.89
C ARG A 577 12.38 20.94 -18.93
N ALA A 578 12.87 22.13 -19.28
CA ALA A 578 13.80 22.88 -18.44
C ALA A 578 13.17 23.25 -17.08
N THR A 579 11.94 23.74 -17.08
CA THR A 579 11.21 24.06 -15.83
C THR A 579 10.97 22.82 -14.96
N ALA A 580 10.62 21.68 -15.57
CA ALA A 580 10.46 20.42 -14.84
C ALA A 580 11.77 19.92 -14.21
N LEU A 581 12.90 20.07 -14.93
CA LEU A 581 14.23 19.74 -14.42
C LEU A 581 14.63 20.63 -13.24
N GLU A 582 14.42 21.95 -13.33
CA GLU A 582 14.71 22.89 -12.25
C GLU A 582 13.88 22.59 -10.99
N ALA A 583 12.57 22.34 -11.14
CA ALA A 583 11.72 21.93 -10.03
C ALA A 583 12.20 20.61 -9.39
N LYS A 584 12.60 19.64 -10.22
CA LYS A 584 13.11 18.35 -9.74
C LYS A 584 14.44 18.51 -9.00
N ALA A 585 15.29 19.43 -9.41
CA ALA A 585 16.54 19.73 -8.73
C ALA A 585 16.30 20.28 -7.32
N VAL A 586 15.38 21.24 -7.17
CA VAL A 586 14.98 21.80 -5.86
C VAL A 586 14.45 20.70 -4.93
N GLU A 587 13.60 19.81 -5.44
CA GLU A 587 13.10 18.66 -4.68
C GLU A 587 14.20 17.68 -4.28
N THR A 588 15.13 17.41 -5.20
CA THR A 588 16.26 16.49 -4.97
C THR A 588 17.16 17.03 -3.85
N TRP A 589 17.50 18.31 -3.87
CA TRP A 589 18.26 18.94 -2.78
C TRP A 589 17.47 18.99 -1.47
N THR A 590 16.17 19.31 -1.55
CA THR A 590 15.30 19.32 -0.38
C THR A 590 15.27 17.94 0.28
N ASP A 591 15.19 16.85 -0.50
CA ASP A 591 15.27 15.50 0.02
C ASP A 591 16.68 15.14 0.52
N GLY A 592 17.74 15.55 -0.16
CA GLY A 592 19.12 15.38 0.33
C GLY A 592 19.33 16.04 1.71
N PHE A 593 18.85 17.27 1.90
CA PHE A 593 18.92 17.95 3.19
C PHE A 593 18.06 17.28 4.28
N ARG A 594 16.97 16.60 3.92
CA ARG A 594 16.22 15.74 4.86
C ARG A 594 17.12 14.69 5.48
N GLN A 595 17.95 14.05 4.66
CA GLN A 595 18.80 12.94 5.09
C GLN A 595 19.85 13.43 6.08
N LEU A 596 20.30 14.69 5.95
CA LEU A 596 21.14 15.35 6.96
C LEU A 596 20.40 15.67 8.28
N GLY A 597 19.07 15.54 8.32
CA GLY A 597 18.22 15.90 9.45
C GLY A 597 17.57 17.28 9.34
N LEU A 598 17.71 17.99 8.21
CA LEU A 598 17.11 19.31 8.04
C LEU A 598 15.63 19.20 7.66
N ARG A 599 14.75 19.24 8.69
CA ARG A 599 13.30 19.31 8.51
C ARG A 599 12.63 20.17 9.57
N ALA A 600 11.67 20.99 9.12
CA ALA A 600 10.83 21.78 10.00
C ALA A 600 9.81 20.87 10.67
N VAL A 601 9.75 20.93 12.00
CA VAL A 601 8.77 20.18 12.77
C VAL A 601 7.52 21.07 12.93
N PRO A 602 6.30 20.54 12.71
CA PRO A 602 5.07 21.26 13.04
C PRO A 602 5.05 21.72 14.49
N GLU A 603 4.92 23.03 14.70
CA GLU A 603 4.75 23.62 16.04
C GLU A 603 3.28 23.50 16.44
N HIS A 604 3.03 22.76 17.51
CA HIS A 604 1.70 22.67 18.09
C HIS A 604 1.35 23.99 18.80
N GLY A 605 0.08 24.40 18.69
CA GLY A 605 -0.42 25.64 19.30
C GLY A 605 -1.25 25.37 20.56
N PHE A 606 -0.85 24.38 21.35
CA PHE A 606 -1.61 23.85 22.50
C PHE A 606 -0.93 24.22 23.83
N GLU A 607 -0.58 25.50 24.00
CA GLU A 607 0.10 25.99 25.20
C GLU A 607 -0.73 25.70 26.46
N GLY A 608 -0.13 25.04 27.46
CA GLY A 608 -0.80 24.65 28.71
C GLY A 608 -1.58 23.33 28.67
N ASP A 609 -1.96 22.85 27.48
CA ASP A 609 -2.71 21.59 27.31
C ASP A 609 -1.79 20.38 27.03
N THR A 610 -0.54 20.64 26.63
CA THR A 610 0.51 19.62 26.41
C THR A 610 1.72 19.87 27.31
N PRO A 611 2.48 18.83 27.70
CA PRO A 611 3.74 19.00 28.43
C PRO A 611 4.74 19.87 27.66
N GLU A 612 5.49 20.74 28.35
CA GLU A 612 6.42 21.70 27.73
C GLU A 612 7.58 21.02 26.97
N ASP A 613 8.04 19.86 27.42
CA ASP A 613 9.17 19.12 26.86
C ASP A 613 8.75 17.88 26.04
N LEU A 614 7.51 17.88 25.55
CA LEU A 614 6.92 16.79 24.78
C LEU A 614 7.78 16.40 23.56
N GLN A 615 8.16 15.13 23.49
CA GLN A 615 8.81 14.53 22.33
C GLN A 615 7.87 13.61 21.56
N TYR A 616 8.14 13.43 20.27
CA TYR A 616 7.40 12.51 19.40
C TYR A 616 8.28 11.31 19.06
N ALA A 617 7.72 10.10 19.08
CA ALA A 617 8.40 8.90 18.66
C ALA A 617 7.56 8.10 17.66
N ALA A 618 8.21 7.37 16.77
CA ALA A 618 7.55 6.44 15.86
C ALA A 618 8.37 5.16 15.70
N PHE A 619 7.67 4.03 15.56
CA PHE A 619 8.27 2.72 15.31
C PHE A 619 7.87 2.21 13.92
N TRP A 620 8.84 1.64 13.20
CA TRP A 620 8.67 1.11 11.86
C TRP A 620 9.49 -0.17 11.66
N LEU A 621 8.88 -1.20 11.09
CA LEU A 621 9.56 -2.44 10.73
C LEU A 621 9.86 -2.47 9.23
N VAL A 622 11.13 -2.63 8.88
CA VAL A 622 11.58 -2.87 7.51
C VAL A 622 11.85 -4.35 7.30
N ARG A 623 11.27 -4.92 6.24
CA ARG A 623 11.47 -6.32 5.84
C ARG A 623 12.36 -6.36 4.60
N ARG A 624 13.54 -6.98 4.71
CA ARG A 624 14.36 -7.37 3.56
C ARG A 624 13.91 -8.75 3.09
N LEU A 625 13.73 -8.90 1.78
CA LEU A 625 13.37 -10.16 1.15
C LEU A 625 14.63 -10.89 0.69
N ALA A 626 14.62 -12.21 0.72
CA ALA A 626 15.72 -13.03 0.17
C ALA A 626 15.86 -12.88 -1.35
N SER A 627 14.81 -12.42 -2.04
CA SER A 627 14.86 -12.06 -3.46
C SER A 627 15.48 -10.68 -3.74
N GLY A 628 15.92 -9.98 -2.69
CA GLY A 628 16.63 -8.71 -2.77
C GLY A 628 18.11 -8.83 -3.15
N PRO A 629 18.78 -7.70 -3.45
CA PRO A 629 20.23 -7.59 -3.70
C PRO A 629 21.14 -8.18 -2.62
N THR A 630 20.69 -8.21 -1.36
CA THR A 630 21.44 -8.85 -0.26
C THR A 630 21.32 -10.38 -0.28
N ARG A 631 20.32 -10.94 -0.99
CA ARG A 631 19.95 -12.36 -0.99
C ARG A 631 19.62 -12.96 0.39
N GLU A 632 19.51 -12.11 1.41
CA GLU A 632 19.25 -12.49 2.80
C GLU A 632 18.00 -11.77 3.31
N ALA A 633 17.03 -12.57 3.76
CA ALA A 633 15.85 -12.05 4.43
C ALA A 633 16.22 -11.55 5.82
N ALA A 634 15.75 -10.36 6.19
CA ALA A 634 15.96 -9.81 7.52
C ALA A 634 14.82 -8.89 7.93
N LEU A 635 14.70 -8.67 9.23
CA LEU A 635 13.76 -7.73 9.83
C LEU A 635 14.56 -6.68 10.61
N VAL A 636 14.39 -5.42 10.26
CA VAL A 636 15.12 -4.31 10.89
C VAL A 636 14.13 -3.34 11.51
N PRO A 637 14.09 -3.23 12.85
CA PRO A 637 13.32 -2.21 13.53
C PRO A 637 14.01 -0.85 13.40
N ILE A 638 13.23 0.17 13.07
CA ILE A 638 13.64 1.57 13.03
C ILE A 638 12.72 2.33 13.97
N ALA A 639 13.30 3.17 14.83
CA ALA A 639 12.53 4.18 15.54
C ALA A 639 13.09 5.58 15.30
N ILE A 640 12.20 6.55 15.13
CA ILE A 640 12.55 7.97 14.97
C ILE A 640 11.97 8.75 16.14
N ARG A 641 12.77 9.65 16.71
CA ARG A 641 12.38 10.57 17.78
C ARG A 641 12.60 12.01 17.33
N ILE A 642 11.60 12.84 17.57
CA ILE A 642 11.62 14.28 17.29
C ILE A 642 11.46 15.06 18.59
N ARG A 643 12.34 16.05 18.80
CA ARG A 643 12.32 16.99 19.93
C ARG A 643 12.16 18.41 19.40
N PRO A 644 10.94 18.95 19.31
CA PRO A 644 10.68 20.27 18.74
C PRO A 644 11.48 21.40 19.41
N GLN A 645 11.68 21.29 20.72
CA GLN A 645 12.35 22.28 21.59
C GLN A 645 13.83 22.50 21.26
N GLU A 646 14.51 21.52 20.64
CA GLU A 646 15.93 21.67 20.27
C GLU A 646 16.11 22.65 19.10
N GLY A 647 15.02 22.94 18.37
CA GLY A 647 15.00 23.93 17.29
C GLY A 647 15.40 23.38 15.92
N TYR A 648 15.03 24.14 14.89
CA TYR A 648 15.25 23.75 13.49
C TYR A 648 16.74 23.55 13.18
N GLY A 649 17.11 22.38 12.65
CA GLY A 649 18.50 22.09 12.29
C GLY A 649 19.45 21.81 13.46
N ALA A 650 18.95 21.55 14.67
CA ALA A 650 19.76 20.94 15.71
C ALA A 650 19.91 19.42 15.45
N PRO A 651 21.11 18.83 15.58
CA PRO A 651 21.31 17.37 15.42
C PRO A 651 20.43 16.52 16.34
N GLU A 652 20.08 17.04 17.52
CA GLU A 652 19.27 16.41 18.55
C GLU A 652 17.76 16.52 18.28
N ALA A 653 17.35 17.44 17.41
CA ALA A 653 15.95 17.67 17.08
C ALA A 653 15.32 16.46 16.37
N ILE A 654 16.09 15.75 15.54
CA ILE A 654 15.65 14.54 14.85
C ILE A 654 16.71 13.45 15.02
N THR A 655 16.34 12.43 15.78
CA THR A 655 17.22 11.32 16.12
C THR A 655 16.59 9.97 15.73
N GLY A 656 17.44 8.99 15.47
CA GLY A 656 17.08 7.62 15.16
C GLY A 656 17.62 6.66 16.21
N TRP A 657 16.84 5.65 16.56
CA TRP A 657 17.27 4.60 17.47
C TRP A 657 18.06 3.54 16.71
N ASP A 658 19.32 3.34 17.10
CA ASP A 658 20.15 2.26 16.57
C ASP A 658 19.95 1.00 17.41
N ALA A 659 19.17 0.06 16.88
CA ALA A 659 18.80 -1.18 17.56
C ALA A 659 19.99 -2.06 17.99
N ARG A 660 21.19 -1.86 17.41
CA ARG A 660 22.39 -2.63 17.78
C ARG A 660 23.05 -2.09 19.05
N THR A 661 23.03 -0.77 19.24
CA THR A 661 23.71 -0.09 20.37
C THR A 661 22.73 0.34 21.46
N GLY A 662 21.43 0.42 21.14
CA GLY A 662 20.41 0.96 22.03
C GLY A 662 20.42 2.49 22.12
N GLU A 663 21.25 3.18 21.32
CA GLU A 663 21.47 4.62 21.38
C GLU A 663 20.53 5.40 20.44
N TRP A 664 20.20 6.63 20.84
CA TRP A 664 19.59 7.63 19.96
C TRP A 664 20.68 8.48 19.31
N VAL A 665 20.82 8.38 17.99
CA VAL A 665 21.82 9.12 17.21
C VAL A 665 21.17 10.12 16.26
N PRO A 666 21.87 11.19 15.83
CA PRO A 666 21.33 12.10 14.82
C PRO A 666 20.85 11.36 13.57
N TYR A 667 19.77 11.84 12.93
CA TYR A 667 19.13 11.16 11.79
C TYR A 667 20.11 10.82 10.65
N ALA A 668 21.06 11.71 10.37
CA ALA A 668 22.13 11.49 9.41
C ALA A 668 23.03 10.29 9.77
N GLU A 669 23.39 10.15 11.04
CA GLU A 669 24.23 9.05 11.52
C GLU A 669 23.44 7.73 11.53
N LEU A 670 22.14 7.77 11.85
CA LEU A 670 21.27 6.58 11.73
C LEU A 670 21.34 6.03 10.31
N HIS A 671 21.19 6.87 9.28
CA HIS A 671 21.25 6.43 7.88
C HIS A 671 22.58 5.73 7.53
N LEU A 672 23.72 6.28 7.98
CA LEU A 672 25.03 5.65 7.78
C LEU A 672 25.13 4.29 8.50
N ARG A 673 24.66 4.22 9.76
CA ARG A 673 24.65 2.97 10.54
C ARG A 673 23.76 1.91 9.88
N LEU A 674 22.59 2.29 9.36
CA LEU A 674 21.69 1.39 8.63
C LEU A 674 22.32 0.87 7.33
N ALA A 675 23.02 1.72 6.57
CA ALA A 675 23.77 1.29 5.40
C ALA A 675 24.91 0.33 5.76
N ALA A 676 25.64 0.58 6.86
CA ALA A 676 26.69 -0.30 7.33
C ALA A 676 26.17 -1.69 7.79
N GLN A 677 24.90 -1.77 8.21
CA GLN A 677 24.22 -3.03 8.57
C GLN A 677 23.70 -3.82 7.35
N ALA A 678 23.85 -3.29 6.13
CA ALA A 678 23.53 -4.03 4.92
C ALA A 678 24.65 -5.04 4.63
N VAL A 679 24.53 -6.22 5.24
CA VAL A 679 25.42 -7.35 5.01
C VAL A 679 25.27 -7.83 3.56
N LEU A 680 26.40 -8.00 2.87
CA LEU A 680 26.46 -8.71 1.60
C LEU A 680 26.50 -10.21 1.89
N PRO A 681 25.83 -11.05 1.09
CA PRO A 681 25.73 -12.48 1.38
C PRO A 681 27.12 -13.11 1.52
N VAL A 682 27.28 -14.19 2.28
CA VAL A 682 28.57 -14.91 2.42
C VAL A 682 28.59 -16.25 1.66
N GLY A 683 27.42 -16.84 1.38
CA GLY A 683 27.29 -18.20 0.83
C GLY A 683 27.94 -18.48 -0.54
N GLU A 684 28.28 -19.74 -0.77
CA GLU A 684 28.72 -20.31 -2.06
C GLU A 684 27.51 -20.47 -3.01
N ASP A 685 27.75 -20.49 -4.32
CA ASP A 685 26.71 -20.71 -5.33
C ASP A 685 26.15 -22.15 -5.22
N GLY A 686 25.16 -22.37 -4.34
CA GLY A 686 24.37 -23.60 -4.31
C GLY A 686 23.39 -23.67 -5.48
N GLU A 687 23.05 -24.89 -5.92
CA GLU A 687 22.01 -25.13 -6.92
C GLU A 687 20.70 -24.44 -6.49
N ASP A 688 20.27 -23.48 -7.31
CA ASP A 688 19.01 -22.75 -7.25
C ASP A 688 18.58 -22.29 -5.85
N LEU A 689 18.92 -21.04 -5.51
CA LEU A 689 18.16 -20.30 -4.48
C LEU A 689 16.66 -20.49 -4.78
N PRO A 690 15.88 -21.10 -3.87
CA PRO A 690 14.44 -21.24 -4.09
C PRO A 690 13.88 -19.83 -4.22
N ASP A 691 13.22 -19.57 -5.36
CA ASP A 691 12.43 -18.36 -5.47
C ASP A 691 11.33 -18.40 -4.41
N ASP A 692 11.01 -17.24 -3.86
CA ASP A 692 9.85 -16.99 -3.01
C ASP A 692 8.58 -17.52 -3.73
N ASP A 693 8.24 -18.80 -3.55
CA ASP A 693 6.84 -19.11 -3.26
C ASP A 693 6.53 -18.22 -2.05
N PRO A 694 5.46 -17.41 -2.07
CA PRO A 694 5.10 -16.64 -0.90
C PRO A 694 5.11 -17.60 0.28
N VAL A 695 5.96 -17.31 1.27
CA VAL A 695 6.12 -18.08 2.52
C VAL A 695 4.82 -18.11 3.35
N GLU A 696 3.69 -17.78 2.74
CA GLU A 696 2.36 -18.01 3.25
C GLU A 696 1.86 -19.46 3.13
N GLU A 697 2.58 -20.38 2.46
CA GLU A 697 2.14 -21.79 2.34
C GLU A 697 2.91 -22.82 3.17
N ALA A 698 3.93 -22.43 3.93
CA ALA A 698 4.52 -23.32 4.94
C ALA A 698 3.70 -23.23 6.25
N GLY A 699 2.76 -24.16 6.42
CA GLY A 699 1.90 -24.30 7.60
C GLY A 699 2.64 -24.39 8.93
N ARG A 700 1.88 -24.41 10.03
CA ARG A 700 2.28 -24.21 11.44
C ARG A 700 3.19 -25.28 12.11
N GLY A 701 4.21 -25.82 11.44
CA GLY A 701 5.19 -26.70 12.08
C GLY A 701 6.39 -25.94 12.65
N GLU A 702 7.36 -25.58 11.80
CA GLU A 702 8.53 -24.78 12.22
C GLU A 702 8.29 -23.25 12.15
N GLY A 703 7.26 -22.83 11.40
CA GLY A 703 6.88 -21.42 11.25
C GLY A 703 6.33 -20.79 12.53
N GLY A 704 5.92 -21.60 13.52
CA GLY A 704 5.65 -21.14 14.88
C GLY A 704 6.93 -20.62 15.51
N SER A 705 7.96 -21.47 15.65
CA SER A 705 9.23 -21.09 16.28
C SER A 705 9.93 -19.92 15.59
N VAL A 706 9.97 -19.85 14.25
CA VAL A 706 10.63 -18.72 13.54
C VAL A 706 9.82 -17.44 13.67
N ARG A 707 8.50 -17.49 13.49
CA ARG A 707 7.64 -16.30 13.62
C ARG A 707 7.57 -15.84 15.08
N ASP A 708 7.59 -16.76 16.02
CA ASP A 708 7.58 -16.47 17.45
C ASP A 708 8.94 -15.89 17.88
N ALA A 709 10.06 -16.40 17.36
CA ALA A 709 11.37 -15.77 17.53
C ALA A 709 11.40 -14.36 16.93
N GLN A 710 10.78 -14.13 15.76
CA GLN A 710 10.62 -12.79 15.19
C GLN A 710 9.75 -11.89 16.06
N ARG A 711 8.64 -12.39 16.60
CA ARG A 711 7.75 -11.66 17.52
C ARG A 711 8.46 -11.31 18.82
N GLU A 712 9.25 -12.23 19.36
CA GLU A 712 10.07 -12.02 20.54
C GLU A 712 11.15 -10.95 20.28
N ALA A 713 11.86 -11.04 19.15
CA ALA A 713 12.87 -10.06 18.76
C ALA A 713 12.27 -8.65 18.59
N VAL A 714 11.11 -8.53 17.94
CA VAL A 714 10.37 -7.26 17.82
C VAL A 714 9.94 -6.76 19.20
N SER A 715 9.44 -7.64 20.07
CA SER A 715 8.99 -7.25 21.41
C SER A 715 10.14 -6.77 22.29
N ARG A 716 11.32 -7.39 22.18
CA ARG A 716 12.55 -6.93 22.84
C ARG A 716 12.96 -5.55 22.35
N ALA A 717 13.00 -5.35 21.03
CA ALA A 717 13.34 -4.06 20.44
C ALA A 717 12.36 -2.95 20.86
N VAL A 718 11.05 -3.24 20.87
CA VAL A 718 10.02 -2.30 21.36
C VAL A 718 10.24 -1.99 22.84
N GLN A 719 10.50 -3.00 23.69
CA GLN A 719 10.73 -2.80 25.12
C GLN A 719 11.95 -1.91 25.41
N GLU A 720 13.07 -2.16 24.71
CA GLU A 720 14.31 -1.38 24.83
C GLU A 720 14.10 0.07 24.36
N MET A 721 13.44 0.24 23.22
CA MET A 721 13.07 1.56 22.69
C MET A 721 12.18 2.32 23.67
N LEU A 722 11.12 1.70 24.20
CA LEU A 722 10.23 2.32 25.20
C LEU A 722 10.99 2.72 26.47
N PHE A 723 11.88 1.85 26.96
CA PHE A 723 12.70 2.15 28.13
C PHE A 723 13.58 3.40 27.91
N SER A 724 14.14 3.55 26.70
CA SER A 724 14.98 4.69 26.33
C SER A 724 14.23 6.03 26.15
N LEU A 725 12.90 6.02 26.12
CA LEU A 725 12.05 7.22 25.96
C LEU A 725 11.50 7.77 27.27
N ARG A 726 11.81 7.14 28.41
CA ARG A 726 11.27 7.49 29.73
C ARG A 726 11.76 8.82 30.29
N ASP A 727 12.77 9.41 29.67
CA ASP A 727 13.37 10.66 30.13
C ASP A 727 12.45 11.87 29.97
N ARG A 728 11.45 11.80 29.08
CA ARG A 728 10.51 12.90 28.80
C ARG A 728 9.11 12.40 28.43
N PRO A 729 8.06 13.22 28.62
CA PRO A 729 6.74 12.96 28.07
C PRO A 729 6.81 12.70 26.56
N THR A 730 6.19 11.61 26.12
CA THR A 730 6.36 11.11 24.75
C THR A 730 5.02 10.74 24.13
N LEU A 731 4.75 11.23 22.92
CA LEU A 731 3.69 10.69 22.06
C LEU A 731 4.30 9.66 21.10
N LEU A 732 3.98 8.39 21.30
CA LEU A 732 4.38 7.29 20.42
C LEU A 732 3.33 7.04 19.33
N LEU A 733 3.79 7.01 18.08
CA LEU A 733 2.98 6.72 16.89
C LEU A 733 3.31 5.33 16.34
N ALA A 734 2.28 4.49 16.19
CA ALA A 734 2.43 3.13 15.67
C ALA A 734 1.53 2.89 14.46
N HIS A 735 2.11 2.46 13.33
CA HIS A 735 1.34 2.14 12.13
C HIS A 735 0.90 0.67 12.14
N ALA A 736 -0.40 0.43 12.26
CA ALA A 736 -0.94 -0.91 12.48
C ALA A 736 -0.59 -1.86 11.34
N GLN A 737 -0.83 -1.48 10.07
CA GLN A 737 -0.55 -2.36 8.93
C GLN A 737 0.94 -2.70 8.78
N ASN A 738 1.85 -1.84 9.25
CA ASN A 738 3.28 -2.11 9.19
C ASN A 738 3.72 -3.16 10.22
N SER A 739 3.24 -3.05 11.47
CA SER A 739 3.84 -3.79 12.59
C SER A 739 2.96 -4.90 13.18
N ARG A 740 1.63 -4.87 13.01
CA ARG A 740 0.68 -5.76 13.73
C ARG A 740 0.84 -7.27 13.51
N GLN A 741 1.55 -7.68 12.47
CA GLN A 741 1.83 -9.11 12.23
C GLN A 741 2.84 -9.68 13.23
N LEU A 742 3.81 -8.85 13.66
CA LEU A 742 4.87 -9.25 14.60
C LEU A 742 4.72 -8.60 15.97
N TRP A 743 4.06 -7.43 16.04
CA TRP A 743 3.57 -6.83 17.27
C TRP A 743 2.04 -7.01 17.34
N THR A 744 1.61 -8.23 17.67
CA THR A 744 0.21 -8.68 17.52
C THR A 744 -0.80 -7.89 18.34
N TRP A 745 -0.38 -7.29 19.45
CA TRP A 745 -1.21 -6.40 20.27
C TRP A 745 -1.78 -5.18 19.51
N LEU A 746 -1.16 -4.76 18.41
CA LEU A 746 -1.69 -3.68 17.55
C LEU A 746 -2.91 -4.10 16.69
N GLN A 747 -3.38 -5.34 16.79
CA GLN A 747 -4.60 -5.80 16.14
C GLN A 747 -5.84 -5.24 16.86
N ASN A 748 -6.92 -4.98 16.12
CA ASN A 748 -8.11 -4.35 16.68
C ASN A 748 -8.70 -5.12 17.87
N ALA A 749 -8.68 -6.45 17.81
CA ALA A 749 -9.24 -7.33 18.84
C ALA A 749 -8.37 -7.45 20.10
N GLU A 750 -7.10 -7.04 20.03
CA GLU A 750 -6.10 -7.23 21.09
C GLU A 750 -5.76 -5.93 21.82
N ILE A 751 -6.05 -4.78 21.20
CA ILE A 751 -5.66 -3.49 21.75
C ILE A 751 -6.62 -3.05 22.86
N GLU A 752 -6.05 -2.57 23.97
CA GLU A 752 -6.80 -2.16 25.16
C GLU A 752 -6.48 -0.69 25.48
N PRO A 753 -7.46 0.11 25.93
CA PRO A 753 -7.21 1.48 26.37
C PRO A 753 -6.17 1.54 27.51
N ASP A 754 -5.24 2.48 27.40
CA ASP A 754 -4.21 2.83 28.38
C ASP A 754 -3.30 1.67 28.81
N ARG A 755 -3.18 0.67 27.94
CA ARG A 755 -2.26 -0.48 28.14
C ARG A 755 -1.38 -0.67 26.91
N ILE A 756 -0.40 -1.55 27.06
CA ILE A 756 0.51 -1.97 25.99
C ILE A 756 0.91 -3.43 26.17
N GLY A 757 0.76 -4.22 25.12
CA GLY A 757 1.09 -5.64 25.10
C GLY A 757 2.38 -5.92 24.33
N LEU A 758 3.17 -6.87 24.84
CA LEU A 758 4.36 -7.40 24.18
C LEU A 758 4.23 -8.92 24.07
N TYR A 759 4.88 -9.51 23.06
CA TYR A 759 4.76 -10.94 22.81
C TYR A 759 5.16 -11.78 24.03
N GLY A 760 4.34 -12.79 24.35
CA GLY A 760 4.57 -13.69 25.49
C GLY A 760 4.31 -13.07 26.87
N ARG A 761 3.69 -11.89 26.95
CA ARG A 761 3.39 -11.18 28.20
C ARG A 761 1.96 -10.66 28.19
N GLU A 762 1.34 -10.62 29.37
CA GLU A 762 0.06 -9.92 29.57
C GLU A 762 0.22 -8.41 29.28
N PRO A 763 -0.78 -7.76 28.66
CA PRO A 763 -0.76 -6.31 28.50
C PRO A 763 -0.61 -5.59 29.84
N GLN A 764 0.21 -4.55 29.86
CA GLN A 764 0.53 -3.79 31.08
C GLN A 764 -0.02 -2.37 30.99
N PRO A 765 -0.39 -1.73 32.11
CA PRO A 765 -0.75 -0.30 32.12
C PRO A 765 0.36 0.54 31.50
N LEU A 766 0.00 1.50 30.66
CA LEU A 766 0.96 2.30 29.89
C LEU A 766 1.95 3.05 30.80
N GLY A 767 1.49 3.51 31.97
CA GLY A 767 2.33 4.17 32.98
C GLY A 767 3.50 3.31 33.46
N THR A 768 3.43 1.97 33.36
CA THR A 768 4.57 1.08 33.67
C THR A 768 5.73 1.23 32.70
N GLN A 769 5.46 1.72 31.49
CA GLN A 769 6.45 2.01 30.47
C GLN A 769 7.04 3.43 30.58
N GLY A 770 6.48 4.27 31.45
CA GLY A 770 6.88 5.65 31.68
C GLY A 770 5.64 6.51 31.98
N SER A 771 5.69 7.36 33.01
CA SER A 771 4.56 8.19 33.45
C SER A 771 4.13 9.27 32.44
N GLY A 772 4.94 9.54 31.42
CA GLY A 772 4.65 10.55 30.39
C GLY A 772 4.27 9.98 29.02
N LEU A 773 4.11 8.65 28.87
CA LEU A 773 3.88 8.01 27.57
C LEU A 773 2.41 8.14 27.14
N ARG A 774 2.18 8.61 25.91
CA ARG A 774 0.92 8.50 25.17
C ARG A 774 1.12 7.68 23.92
N LEU A 775 0.05 7.03 23.43
CA LEU A 775 0.13 6.17 22.26
C LEU A 775 -1.03 6.42 21.31
N VAL A 776 -0.72 6.72 20.05
CA VAL A 776 -1.70 6.77 18.96
C VAL A 776 -1.36 5.68 17.95
N ARG A 777 -2.35 4.82 17.69
CA ARG A 777 -2.31 3.80 16.65
C ARG A 777 -2.95 4.35 15.38
N LEU A 778 -2.30 4.13 14.25
CA LEU A 778 -2.73 4.64 12.95
C LEU A 778 -3.06 3.52 11.98
N ARG A 779 -4.09 3.74 11.15
CA ARG A 779 -4.50 2.83 10.07
C ARG A 779 -4.82 3.64 8.81
N SER A 780 -4.23 3.26 7.68
CA SER A 780 -4.40 3.91 6.37
C SER A 780 -5.39 3.15 5.47
N GLN A 781 -5.65 3.65 4.25
CA GLN A 781 -6.51 2.99 3.27
C GLN A 781 -5.97 1.66 2.69
N THR A 782 -4.71 1.30 2.98
CA THR A 782 -4.07 0.05 2.55
C THR A 782 -4.93 -1.16 2.91
N GLY A 783 -5.22 -2.02 1.94
CA GLY A 783 -5.98 -3.25 2.14
C GLY A 783 -7.46 -3.02 2.45
N PHE A 784 -8.02 -1.90 2.01
CA PHE A 784 -9.41 -1.47 2.24
C PHE A 784 -9.78 -1.31 3.73
N GLU A 785 -8.79 -1.08 4.59
CA GLU A 785 -9.00 -1.03 6.04
C GLU A 785 -9.67 0.24 6.54
N THR A 786 -9.56 1.35 5.82
CA THR A 786 -10.34 2.58 6.06
C THR A 786 -11.32 2.82 4.91
N PRO A 787 -12.51 3.38 5.18
CA PRO A 787 -13.53 3.53 4.14
C PRO A 787 -13.22 4.67 3.17
N GLN A 788 -13.81 4.61 1.98
CA GLN A 788 -13.87 5.78 1.10
C GLN A 788 -14.76 6.88 1.73
N TRP A 789 -14.57 8.12 1.31
CA TRP A 789 -15.26 9.27 1.90
C TRP A 789 -15.36 10.45 0.96
N TRP A 790 -16.23 11.40 1.28
CA TRP A 790 -16.35 12.69 0.62
C TRP A 790 -16.85 13.77 1.59
N GLY A 791 -16.52 15.03 1.34
CA GLY A 791 -17.14 16.17 2.04
C GLY A 791 -18.63 16.22 1.72
N HIS A 792 -19.46 16.44 2.74
CA HIS A 792 -20.92 16.47 2.63
C HIS A 792 -21.51 17.77 3.23
N GLY A 793 -22.65 18.22 2.70
CA GLY A 793 -23.42 19.34 3.26
C GLY A 793 -22.72 20.70 3.23
N GLY A 794 -21.86 20.96 2.24
CA GLY A 794 -21.14 22.23 2.13
C GLY A 794 -21.96 23.37 1.55
N ASP A 795 -21.73 24.59 2.03
CA ASP A 795 -22.32 25.81 1.46
C ASP A 795 -21.93 25.94 -0.02
N ALA A 796 -22.94 26.16 -0.86
CA ALA A 796 -22.75 26.38 -2.29
C ALA A 796 -22.07 27.75 -2.52
N SER A 797 -20.73 27.78 -2.51
CA SER A 797 -19.88 28.95 -2.78
C SER A 797 -20.07 30.17 -1.84
N PRO A 798 -19.00 30.83 -1.38
CA PRO A 798 -19.09 32.11 -0.66
C PRO A 798 -19.49 33.29 -1.55
N LYS A 799 -19.58 33.09 -2.87
CA LYS A 799 -20.35 33.98 -3.76
C LYS A 799 -21.72 33.32 -3.92
N GLY A 800 -22.72 33.82 -3.20
CA GLY A 800 -24.11 33.46 -3.48
C GLY A 800 -24.43 33.70 -4.96
N PRO A 801 -25.47 33.06 -5.51
CA PRO A 801 -25.88 33.30 -6.89
C PRO A 801 -26.09 34.81 -7.06
N GLU A 802 -25.43 35.40 -8.07
CA GLU A 802 -25.77 36.75 -8.49
C GLU A 802 -27.25 36.74 -8.90
N ALA A 803 -28.00 37.78 -8.53
CA ALA A 803 -29.45 37.83 -8.74
C ALA A 803 -29.78 37.56 -10.22
N GLY A 804 -30.33 36.37 -10.50
CA GLY A 804 -30.65 35.91 -11.86
C GLY A 804 -30.08 34.53 -12.24
N GLU A 805 -29.17 33.94 -11.45
CA GLU A 805 -28.71 32.56 -11.67
C GLU A 805 -29.57 31.55 -10.89
N GLU A 806 -30.04 30.51 -11.58
CA GLU A 806 -30.76 29.37 -10.98
C GLU A 806 -29.94 28.75 -9.83
N ALA A 807 -30.64 28.24 -8.81
CA ALA A 807 -30.02 27.59 -7.66
C ALA A 807 -28.99 26.53 -8.12
N PRO A 808 -27.78 26.49 -7.52
CA PRO A 808 -26.75 25.57 -7.95
C PRO A 808 -27.25 24.13 -7.87
N GLU A 809 -27.15 23.41 -8.99
CA GLU A 809 -27.57 22.01 -9.14
C GLU A 809 -27.08 21.09 -7.99
N PRO A 810 -27.78 19.96 -7.72
CA PRO A 810 -27.42 18.97 -6.70
C PRO A 810 -25.99 18.38 -6.82
N ALA A 811 -25.29 18.61 -7.92
CA ALA A 811 -23.89 18.23 -8.15
C ALA A 811 -22.86 18.90 -7.21
N ASN A 812 -23.26 19.89 -6.40
CA ASN A 812 -22.38 20.54 -5.42
C ASN A 812 -22.35 19.84 -4.03
N ARG A 813 -23.04 18.70 -3.85
CA ARG A 813 -23.20 17.99 -2.55
C ARG A 813 -21.97 17.22 -2.07
N ALA A 814 -21.00 16.92 -2.95
CA ALA A 814 -19.84 16.08 -2.64
C ALA A 814 -18.51 16.72 -3.06
N GLY A 815 -17.50 16.66 -2.18
CA GLY A 815 -16.17 17.19 -2.49
C GLY A 815 -15.05 16.56 -1.68
N ILE A 816 -13.91 17.26 -1.62
CA ILE A 816 -12.76 16.88 -0.81
C ILE A 816 -12.65 17.90 0.33
N ALA A 817 -12.64 17.41 1.57
CA ALA A 817 -12.56 18.22 2.77
C ALA A 817 -11.32 17.84 3.59
N GLU A 818 -10.42 18.80 3.86
CA GLU A 818 -9.35 18.58 4.84
C GLU A 818 -9.90 18.70 6.26
N GLY A 819 -9.28 18.02 7.23
CA GLY A 819 -9.54 18.21 8.65
C GLY A 819 -9.34 16.96 9.51
N LEU A 820 -9.49 17.16 10.81
CA LEU A 820 -9.76 16.11 11.79
C LEU A 820 -11.26 15.99 12.00
N TRP A 821 -11.76 14.76 12.08
CA TRP A 821 -13.17 14.42 12.12
C TRP A 821 -13.44 13.43 13.24
N ARG A 822 -14.61 13.55 13.87
CA ARG A 822 -15.08 12.69 14.96
C ARG A 822 -16.52 12.24 14.72
N HIS A 823 -16.93 11.19 15.41
CA HIS A 823 -18.33 10.78 15.41
C HIS A 823 -19.21 11.87 16.07
N PRO A 824 -20.43 12.17 15.59
CA PRO A 824 -21.29 13.21 16.17
C PRO A 824 -21.67 12.92 17.63
N SER A 825 -21.77 11.64 18.00
CA SER A 825 -22.02 11.21 19.38
C SER A 825 -20.74 11.00 20.21
N ALA A 826 -19.59 11.46 19.74
CA ALA A 826 -18.32 11.32 20.46
C ALA A 826 -18.38 12.10 21.79
N GLY A 827 -18.20 11.40 22.90
CA GLY A 827 -18.05 12.00 24.23
C GLY A 827 -16.62 12.49 24.49
N PRO A 828 -16.35 13.08 25.67
CA PRO A 828 -15.02 13.53 26.06
C PRO A 828 -13.95 12.42 26.06
N ASP A 829 -14.35 11.18 26.30
CA ASP A 829 -13.47 10.01 26.35
C ASP A 829 -13.39 9.24 25.02
N ASP A 830 -13.95 9.78 23.92
CA ASP A 830 -13.89 9.12 22.61
C ASP A 830 -12.44 9.06 22.10
N ARG A 831 -12.02 7.89 21.61
CA ARG A 831 -10.63 7.61 21.23
C ARG A 831 -10.47 7.42 19.72
N LEU A 832 -11.51 7.62 18.92
CA LEU A 832 -11.52 7.29 17.50
C LEU A 832 -11.75 8.53 16.65
N PHE A 833 -10.71 8.91 15.92
CA PHE A 833 -10.74 10.07 15.05
C PHE A 833 -10.32 9.69 13.64
N VAL A 834 -10.71 10.53 12.68
CA VAL A 834 -10.34 10.36 11.28
C VAL A 834 -9.66 11.63 10.80
N SER A 835 -8.50 11.49 10.18
CA SER A 835 -7.72 12.58 9.63
C SER A 835 -7.75 12.55 8.10
N ALA A 836 -8.31 13.59 7.50
CA ALA A 836 -8.43 13.75 6.06
C ALA A 836 -7.54 14.89 5.55
N ALA A 837 -6.83 14.64 4.47
CA ALA A 837 -5.94 15.62 3.82
C ALA A 837 -6.67 16.44 2.74
N GLU A 838 -6.14 17.61 2.41
CA GLU A 838 -6.51 18.33 1.18
C GLU A 838 -5.94 17.63 -0.07
N ARG A 839 -6.23 18.19 -1.25
CA ARG A 839 -5.62 17.70 -2.49
C ARG A 839 -4.10 17.90 -2.42
N GLY A 840 -3.36 16.84 -2.74
CA GLY A 840 -1.91 16.95 -2.94
C GLY A 840 -1.57 17.80 -4.17
N TRP A 841 -0.32 18.22 -4.29
CA TRP A 841 0.19 18.97 -5.44
C TRP A 841 -0.11 18.26 -6.78
N ALA A 842 0.11 16.94 -6.85
CA ALA A 842 -0.22 16.10 -8.02
C ALA A 842 -1.73 16.09 -8.36
N GLY A 843 -2.59 16.44 -7.40
CA GLY A 843 -4.05 16.55 -7.54
C GLY A 843 -4.55 17.95 -7.86
N GLN A 844 -3.70 18.97 -8.04
CA GLN A 844 -4.16 20.34 -8.33
C GLN A 844 -4.96 20.44 -9.64
N GLY A 845 -4.63 19.61 -10.63
CA GLY A 845 -5.39 19.50 -11.89
C GLY A 845 -6.61 18.56 -11.85
N ALA A 846 -6.82 17.85 -10.73
CA ALA A 846 -7.96 16.95 -10.57
C ALA A 846 -9.26 17.75 -10.40
N ILE A 847 -10.29 17.40 -11.16
CA ILE A 847 -11.57 18.11 -11.14
C ILE A 847 -12.57 17.23 -10.38
N VAL A 848 -13.14 17.71 -9.26
CA VAL A 848 -14.09 16.93 -8.43
C VAL A 848 -15.27 16.41 -9.26
N ASN A 849 -15.68 17.19 -10.27
CA ASN A 849 -16.80 16.87 -11.15
C ASN A 849 -16.38 16.21 -12.47
N ALA A 850 -15.13 15.73 -12.57
CA ALA A 850 -14.70 14.87 -13.67
C ALA A 850 -15.47 13.55 -13.64
N SER A 851 -15.74 12.98 -14.82
CA SER A 851 -16.38 11.67 -14.94
C SER A 851 -15.59 10.78 -15.91
N ARG A 852 -15.56 9.48 -15.62
CA ARG A 852 -15.01 8.44 -16.49
C ARG A 852 -15.91 8.12 -17.68
N TRP A 853 -17.22 8.31 -17.52
CA TRP A 853 -18.24 7.85 -18.46
C TRP A 853 -19.04 8.98 -19.08
N VAL A 854 -19.29 10.06 -18.33
CA VAL A 854 -20.25 11.09 -18.74
C VAL A 854 -19.54 12.37 -19.15
N THR A 855 -20.06 13.01 -20.19
CA THR A 855 -19.54 14.30 -20.65
C THR A 855 -19.73 15.39 -19.60
N ARG A 856 -18.78 16.32 -19.60
CA ARG A 856 -18.88 17.59 -18.91
C ARG A 856 -18.68 18.71 -19.92
N GLU A 857 -19.53 19.73 -19.88
CA GLU A 857 -19.29 20.99 -20.59
C GLU A 857 -18.17 21.78 -19.91
N ILE A 858 -17.20 22.24 -20.69
CA ILE A 858 -16.05 23.01 -20.23
C ILE A 858 -16.20 24.47 -20.67
N GLY A 859 -16.39 25.36 -19.68
CA GLY A 859 -16.33 26.82 -19.85
C GLY A 859 -17.47 27.43 -20.69
N LYS A 860 -17.39 28.73 -20.96
CA LYS A 860 -18.35 29.46 -21.83
C LYS A 860 -18.27 29.06 -23.32
N SER A 861 -17.36 28.15 -23.67
CA SER A 861 -17.09 27.70 -25.04
C SER A 861 -17.91 26.47 -25.48
N GLY A 862 -18.73 25.88 -24.59
CA GLY A 862 -19.65 24.78 -24.95
C GLY A 862 -18.99 23.45 -25.34
N VAL A 863 -17.69 23.26 -25.09
CA VAL A 863 -16.99 22.02 -25.46
C VAL A 863 -17.26 20.93 -24.42
N SER A 864 -17.91 19.84 -24.85
CA SER A 864 -18.14 18.65 -24.02
C SER A 864 -16.96 17.68 -24.07
N LYS A 865 -16.45 17.24 -22.92
CA LYS A 865 -15.38 16.24 -22.83
C LYS A 865 -15.63 15.21 -21.72
N VAL A 866 -15.27 13.95 -21.99
CA VAL A 866 -15.16 12.88 -20.98
C VAL A 866 -13.71 12.80 -20.50
N GLU A 867 -13.48 12.69 -19.19
CA GLU A 867 -12.15 12.78 -18.58
C GLU A 867 -11.57 11.40 -18.20
N THR A 868 -11.87 10.38 -19.01
CA THR A 868 -11.44 8.98 -18.81
C THR A 868 -9.92 8.82 -18.67
N GLY A 869 -9.13 9.68 -19.30
CA GLY A 869 -7.66 9.66 -19.23
C GLY A 869 -7.03 10.50 -18.10
N ARG A 870 -7.80 11.05 -17.14
CA ARG A 870 -7.25 11.85 -16.02
C ARG A 870 -7.20 11.06 -14.71
N ILE A 871 -6.17 11.22 -13.89
CA ILE A 871 -6.11 10.54 -12.58
C ILE A 871 -7.26 11.04 -11.69
N ALA A 872 -7.96 10.12 -11.01
CA ALA A 872 -8.92 10.49 -9.98
C ALA A 872 -8.21 10.64 -8.64
N TRP A 873 -8.07 11.89 -8.18
CA TRP A 873 -7.42 12.17 -6.90
C TRP A 873 -8.43 12.18 -5.76
N ASN A 874 -8.34 11.20 -4.86
CA ASN A 874 -9.05 11.18 -3.58
C ASN A 874 -8.05 10.91 -2.46
N PRO A 875 -7.84 11.84 -1.52
CA PRO A 875 -6.96 11.59 -0.39
C PRO A 875 -7.53 10.43 0.44
N GLY A 876 -6.70 9.47 0.81
CA GLY A 876 -7.13 8.40 1.70
C GLY A 876 -7.32 8.88 3.15
N LEU A 877 -8.18 8.17 3.89
CA LEU A 877 -8.38 8.44 5.31
C LEU A 877 -7.31 7.78 6.15
N LEU A 878 -6.85 8.54 7.14
CA LEU A 878 -6.02 8.01 8.21
C LEU A 878 -6.86 7.95 9.48
N GLU A 879 -7.20 6.74 9.92
CA GLU A 879 -7.86 6.49 11.19
C GLU A 879 -6.83 6.61 12.32
N LEU A 880 -7.20 7.33 13.38
CA LEU A 880 -6.40 7.58 14.57
C LEU A 880 -7.13 6.99 15.77
N ALA A 881 -6.57 5.94 16.36
CA ALA A 881 -7.02 5.39 17.63
C ALA A 881 -6.08 5.88 18.74
N VAL A 882 -6.59 6.69 19.68
CA VAL A 882 -5.84 7.19 20.84
C VAL A 882 -5.88 6.13 21.92
N VAL A 883 -4.91 5.24 21.86
CA VAL A 883 -4.87 4.03 22.69
C VAL A 883 -4.34 4.36 24.07
N GLY A 884 -3.37 5.26 24.17
CA GLY A 884 -2.69 5.56 25.42
C GLY A 884 -2.84 7.02 25.83
N CYS A 885 -3.55 7.24 26.93
CA CYS A 885 -3.70 8.52 27.63
C CYS A 885 -3.17 8.40 29.06
N GLN A 886 -2.73 9.54 29.62
CA GLN A 886 -2.50 9.69 31.05
C GLN A 886 -3.78 10.17 31.75
N PRO A 887 -3.91 10.01 33.08
CA PRO A 887 -5.07 10.54 33.81
C PRO A 887 -5.26 12.04 33.56
N GLY A 888 -6.46 12.43 33.12
CA GLY A 888 -6.81 13.82 32.79
C GLY A 888 -6.45 14.30 31.38
N ASP A 889 -5.79 13.47 30.57
CA ASP A 889 -5.52 13.77 29.16
C ASP A 889 -6.83 13.84 28.35
N ASP A 890 -6.88 14.75 27.37
CA ASP A 890 -7.93 14.81 26.34
C ASP A 890 -7.51 13.98 25.11
N PRO A 891 -8.18 12.86 24.78
CA PRO A 891 -7.88 12.10 23.57
C PRO A 891 -7.96 12.92 22.29
N GLU A 892 -8.91 13.87 22.20
CA GLU A 892 -9.10 14.71 21.01
C GLU A 892 -7.88 15.59 20.73
N LEU A 893 -7.19 16.05 21.80
CA LEU A 893 -5.94 16.82 21.70
C LEU A 893 -4.82 15.99 21.07
N TRP A 894 -4.63 14.74 21.49
CA TRP A 894 -3.58 13.86 20.96
C TRP A 894 -3.85 13.48 19.49
N ALA A 895 -5.12 13.31 19.12
CA ALA A 895 -5.52 13.14 17.73
C ALA A 895 -5.27 14.41 16.90
N ALA A 896 -5.56 15.60 17.44
CA ALA A 896 -5.30 16.89 16.79
C ALA A 896 -3.79 17.13 16.59
N LEU A 897 -2.97 16.84 17.59
CA LEU A 897 -1.52 16.90 17.47
C LEU A 897 -1.02 15.94 16.39
N THR A 898 -1.50 14.70 16.39
CA THR A 898 -1.14 13.71 15.35
C THR A 898 -1.55 14.17 13.94
N HIS A 899 -2.70 14.84 13.80
CA HIS A 899 -3.12 15.46 12.54
C HIS A 899 -2.19 16.61 12.12
N GLN A 900 -1.82 17.51 13.03
CA GLN A 900 -0.90 18.62 12.74
C GLN A 900 0.48 18.12 12.31
N LEU A 901 0.95 16.99 12.86
CA LEU A 901 2.22 16.36 12.46
C LEU A 901 2.23 15.89 10.99
N ARG A 902 1.08 15.81 10.31
CA ARG A 902 1.01 15.57 8.86
C ARG A 902 1.24 16.83 8.04
N ARG A 903 1.15 18.02 8.64
CA ARG A 903 1.24 19.33 7.97
C ARG A 903 2.58 20.01 8.21
N THR A 904 3.62 19.38 7.69
CA THR A 904 5.01 19.87 7.79
C THR A 904 5.20 21.19 7.03
N PRO A 905 5.79 22.25 7.62
CA PRO A 905 5.98 23.54 6.94
C PRO A 905 6.81 23.48 5.65
N ASP A 906 7.71 22.50 5.53
CA ASP A 906 8.53 22.32 4.34
C ASP A 906 7.76 21.68 3.16
N TYR A 907 6.60 21.08 3.43
CA TYR A 907 5.76 20.43 2.41
C TYR A 907 4.54 21.29 2.09
N ARG A 908 4.17 21.36 0.80
CA ARG A 908 2.96 22.07 0.37
C ARG A 908 1.69 21.30 0.68
N SER A 909 1.78 19.97 0.68
CA SER A 909 0.66 19.03 0.87
C SER A 909 0.79 18.32 2.21
N TYR A 910 -0.31 17.74 2.69
CA TYR A 910 -0.25 16.84 3.84
C TYR A 910 0.57 15.61 3.52
N LEU A 911 1.34 15.16 4.50
CA LEU A 911 1.93 13.83 4.49
C LEU A 911 0.85 12.76 4.67
N ALA A 912 1.03 11.63 3.99
CA ALA A 912 0.17 10.46 4.17
C ALA A 912 0.22 9.92 5.60
N LEU A 913 1.39 9.98 6.25
CA LEU A 913 1.65 9.63 7.64
C LEU A 913 2.21 10.84 8.40
N PRO A 914 2.01 10.95 9.73
CA PRO A 914 2.66 11.98 10.54
C PRO A 914 4.18 11.98 10.38
N LEU A 915 4.81 13.15 10.51
CA LEU A 915 6.24 13.35 10.24
C LEU A 915 7.18 12.28 10.85
N PRO A 916 7.06 11.87 12.14
CA PRO A 916 7.93 10.83 12.69
C PRO A 916 7.83 9.49 11.94
N LEU A 917 6.61 9.03 11.61
CA LEU A 917 6.39 7.80 10.85
C LEU A 917 6.84 7.93 9.39
N HIS A 918 6.64 9.11 8.80
CA HIS A 918 7.13 9.40 7.45
C HIS A 918 8.65 9.30 7.38
N LEU A 919 9.37 9.90 8.33
CA LEU A 919 10.84 9.83 8.40
C LEU A 919 11.33 8.40 8.71
N ALA A 920 10.61 7.63 9.53
CA ALA A 920 10.95 6.24 9.83
C ALA A 920 10.81 5.35 8.58
N LYS A 921 9.72 5.53 7.81
CA LYS A 921 9.52 4.85 6.52
C LYS A 921 10.65 5.19 5.53
N LEU A 922 11.02 6.48 5.40
CA LEU A 922 12.09 6.90 4.50
C LEU A 922 13.48 6.44 4.96
N ALA A 923 13.72 6.28 6.27
CA ALA A 923 14.96 5.68 6.76
C ALA A 923 15.13 4.22 6.33
N GLY A 924 14.02 3.51 6.06
CA GLY A 924 14.05 2.18 5.48
C GLY A 924 14.74 2.10 4.11
N GLU A 925 14.87 3.21 3.38
CA GLU A 925 15.65 3.25 2.14
C GLU A 925 17.13 2.91 2.34
N TYR A 926 17.67 3.17 3.54
CA TYR A 926 19.06 2.86 3.89
C TYR A 926 19.25 1.43 4.41
N VAL A 927 18.17 0.72 4.70
CA VAL A 927 18.17 -0.71 5.10
C VAL A 927 18.14 -1.61 3.85
N LEU A 928 19.06 -1.34 2.94
CA LEU A 928 18.93 -1.71 1.55
C LEU A 928 18.74 -3.24 1.27
N PRO A 929 17.94 -3.65 0.25
CA PRO A 929 16.91 -2.84 -0.39
C PRO A 929 15.60 -3.58 -0.73
N ALA A 930 14.54 -2.76 -0.85
CA ALA A 930 13.29 -3.13 -1.50
C ALA A 930 13.50 -3.30 -3.01
N THR A 931 13.64 -4.53 -3.50
CA THR A 931 13.32 -4.89 -4.89
C THR A 931 12.01 -5.64 -4.96
N ALA A 932 10.98 -4.89 -4.61
CA ALA A 932 9.59 -4.99 -5.00
C ALA A 932 8.97 -4.00 -4.02
N GLU A 933 8.50 -2.85 -4.49
CA GLU A 933 7.27 -2.41 -3.82
C GLU A 933 6.35 -3.62 -3.95
N PRO A 934 5.87 -4.24 -2.85
CA PRO A 934 4.56 -4.83 -2.97
C PRO A 934 3.71 -3.63 -3.38
N GLU A 935 3.49 -3.46 -4.69
CA GLU A 935 2.26 -2.87 -5.16
C GLU A 935 1.24 -3.84 -4.59
N GLU A 936 0.82 -3.55 -3.35
CA GLU A 936 -0.43 -4.06 -2.83
C GLU A 936 -1.40 -3.81 -3.96
N ALA A 937 -1.99 -4.89 -4.46
CA ALA A 937 -3.02 -4.83 -5.46
C ALA A 937 -4.26 -4.18 -4.81
N ASP A 938 -4.18 -2.88 -4.62
CA ASP A 938 -5.27 -1.96 -4.40
C ASP A 938 -5.09 -0.89 -5.47
N ASP A 939 -6.18 -0.50 -6.11
CA ASP A 939 -6.25 0.64 -7.03
C ASP A 939 -5.99 1.97 -6.29
N ALA A 940 -4.83 2.11 -5.65
CA ALA A 940 -4.25 3.35 -5.16
C ALA A 940 -3.42 3.97 -6.30
N ALA A 941 -3.41 5.30 -6.35
CA ALA A 941 -3.03 6.06 -7.52
C ALA A 941 -1.60 5.72 -8.00
N PRO A 942 -1.40 5.41 -9.29
CA PRO A 942 -0.08 5.25 -9.87
C PRO A 942 0.58 6.62 -9.93
N ALA A 943 1.89 6.62 -9.66
CA ALA A 943 2.77 7.73 -9.97
C ALA A 943 2.52 8.18 -11.43
N ALA A 944 2.29 9.48 -11.57
CA ALA A 944 2.01 10.12 -12.85
C ALA A 944 3.13 9.83 -13.85
N ASP A 945 2.78 9.34 -15.03
CA ASP A 945 3.64 9.47 -16.19
C ASP A 945 2.85 9.94 -17.41
N GLY A 946 3.39 10.92 -18.12
CA GLY A 946 2.79 11.51 -19.33
C GLY A 946 2.16 12.91 -19.18
N GLY A 947 2.72 13.78 -18.34
CA GLY A 947 2.37 15.21 -18.31
C GLY A 947 3.32 15.98 -17.40
N SER A 948 4.48 16.37 -17.93
CA SER A 948 5.52 17.18 -17.28
C SER A 948 4.94 18.34 -16.45
N GLU A 949 4.87 18.19 -15.14
CA GLU A 949 4.73 19.28 -14.16
C GLU A 949 5.03 18.71 -12.77
N ALA A 950 6.18 19.14 -12.22
CA ALA A 950 6.75 18.93 -10.88
C ALA A 950 6.01 17.93 -9.97
N VAL A 951 6.61 16.79 -9.64
CA VAL A 951 6.09 15.91 -8.58
C VAL A 951 6.95 16.13 -7.35
N GLN A 952 6.51 17.04 -6.48
CA GLN A 952 7.08 17.17 -5.13
C GLN A 952 7.05 15.76 -4.52
N LEU A 953 8.22 15.22 -4.13
CA LEU A 953 8.42 13.88 -3.56
C LEU A 953 7.76 13.75 -2.16
N ALA A 954 6.48 14.10 -2.06
CA ALA A 954 5.54 13.57 -1.10
C ALA A 954 5.10 12.23 -1.67
N PHE A 955 5.85 11.17 -1.37
CA PHE A 955 5.52 9.83 -1.83
C PHE A 955 4.17 9.40 -1.26
N ASP A 956 3.22 9.21 -2.17
CA ASP A 956 1.87 8.71 -1.96
C ASP A 956 1.88 7.20 -1.64
N LEU A 957 0.94 6.79 -0.78
CA LEU A 957 0.57 5.41 -0.47
C LEU A 957 -0.62 4.98 -1.35
#